data_AF-D8QI80-F1
#
_entry.id   AF-D8QI80-F1
#
_cell.length_a   1.000
_cell.length_b   1.000
_cell.length_c   1.000
_cell.angle_alpha   90.00
_cell.angle_beta   90.00
_cell.angle_gamma   90.00
#
_symmetry.space_group_name_H-M   'P 1'
#
loop_
_entity.id
_entity.type
_entity.pdbx_description
1 polymer ?
#
loop_
_entity_poly.entity_id
_entity_poly.type
_entity_poly.pdbx_seq_one_letter_code
_entity_poly.pdbx_strand_id
1 'polypeptide(L)'
;MSKLTWKRWTQSADDPKSYSRIASNVELFEYCVAAMNNGDFTMHACLQLSLEKDVAPADFLTSARKAWLALRYQIPPLAAAISKGPGTDITMTYRVPTAEEADAWARGTVNIHEGANGSLEEARFQVSSRPNPAEGSGLGCFVHVVPGASQREYGLVIVVNHALFDGTGGKIVSGRFLTHLAEVLRAEGRAPEIAWGKEVENLLPGYEEVMSDTEAAADEKARKGTLDAVLGEIVRLAERAHTVTYAATYVPPDKPKRTSTRVASRVVDQETSARILAACKARGYTPNHVANAALSIVLARNNPPTPSTPDTASHVYWLAINCRNRLRPPYNGDAVYPFFAMNMYPLAIPVKDAYLPESAAKDEVKARLLALTERVKPTYVYGKTLPALLAIEQELMDMLIGPVLAAGTMPPQTNPLFMADGDANKQIPTACPGAFTVSRYMMSVNKRDGAPICRLQTFRGKLVFNMDYNPDAIPREVAEEWTQAWVDTAALIAYPLGCRTPVCVRVSVLSALSLFVPNPLSTAMALLTATTMAAFSFSELLSSNRAPTNNERQCTLSLIQGWRAEEDALEGEVHALQVALTQKSAKLKDSCSTSSAARSRPRTTRSSRRDEPPDPADPRLPRLAGGGAEARPSSGRPFHVVCTPFDTEMSEQAREAVEQRLRAVETWLVRSGTWPRGISIRAEYLPIFMEGGRRLTSTVTSVLRAILPHSRRWRDLTVTATTGEMAELLPLRLDLPQLRSFAFCELGGSVHPGTDGRTRPVFLSGAQGLQHVTLLYRSSDQLKALSVLSLRNMVSLHLCAEYTSEALRDGLQHLVDACVHLRHLRLRLTPNDREGFGGLGEEEAPYRGSPTVLPDLATLDLACYPAISKALFDRISAPSLSTLSLSMICYILRDGPQSTALALFLRRSGMPVRKLCITAYEAEIVLECLPYLPHLEELVFNRRRTDAECRWTPRPSVLEPLLQEGHAMACPLLRSAEFDGLRVDMQWLLQFLRARALNLHNDQPALRSVKAYLSTPPSDNVEELVAPFRLAGVDVEMQWNERKQERTYRPGIGVNWEAVVEEMSRDVDDTGGSWGY
;
A
#
# COMPACT_ATOMS: atom_id res chain seq x y z
N MET A 1 -13.89 -21.89 -20.45
CA MET A 1 -14.45 -21.85 -19.07
C MET A 1 -14.09 -23.06 -18.18
N SER A 2 -13.39 -24.10 -18.66
CA SER A 2 -13.01 -25.29 -17.84
C SER A 2 -11.79 -25.11 -16.91
N LYS A 3 -11.23 -23.89 -16.76
CA LYS A 3 -9.93 -23.64 -16.09
C LYS A 3 -10.00 -22.92 -14.71
N LEU A 4 -11.18 -22.62 -14.15
CA LEU A 4 -11.34 -21.92 -12.86
C LEU A 4 -11.89 -22.81 -11.72
N THR A 5 -11.67 -24.12 -11.77
CA THR A 5 -12.17 -25.05 -10.72
C THR A 5 -11.58 -24.76 -9.33
N TRP A 6 -10.47 -24.04 -9.25
CA TRP A 6 -9.76 -23.72 -8.01
C TRP A 6 -10.43 -22.62 -7.16
N LYS A 7 -11.36 -21.85 -7.72
CA LYS A 7 -12.15 -20.84 -6.98
C LYS A 7 -13.41 -21.40 -6.32
N ARG A 8 -13.75 -22.66 -6.61
CA ARG A 8 -14.86 -23.37 -5.99
C ARG A 8 -14.50 -23.77 -4.58
N TRP A 9 -15.50 -23.77 -3.70
CA TRP A 9 -15.38 -24.51 -2.46
C TRP A 9 -15.15 -25.98 -2.77
N THR A 10 -14.02 -26.48 -2.31
CA THR A 10 -13.60 -27.87 -2.43
C THR A 10 -13.49 -28.46 -1.04
N GLN A 11 -14.09 -29.63 -0.84
CA GLN A 11 -13.93 -30.37 0.40
C GLN A 11 -12.49 -30.89 0.47
N SER A 12 -11.83 -30.70 1.62
CA SER A 12 -10.48 -31.20 1.84
C SER A 12 -10.47 -32.73 1.82
N ALA A 13 -9.47 -33.31 1.14
CA ALA A 13 -9.26 -34.75 1.14
C ALA A 13 -8.79 -35.27 2.51
N ASP A 14 -8.08 -34.43 3.27
CA ASP A 14 -7.50 -34.79 4.57
C ASP A 14 -8.48 -34.58 5.73
N ASP A 15 -9.46 -33.69 5.56
CA ASP A 15 -10.49 -33.40 6.56
C ASP A 15 -11.86 -33.19 5.89
N PRO A 16 -12.77 -34.17 5.92
CA PRO A 16 -14.09 -34.04 5.30
C PRO A 16 -14.96 -32.97 5.96
N LYS A 17 -14.58 -32.41 7.13
CA LYS A 17 -15.26 -31.26 7.72
C LYS A 17 -14.74 -29.93 7.20
N SER A 18 -13.65 -29.91 6.46
CA SER A 18 -13.01 -28.70 5.96
C SER A 18 -13.32 -28.48 4.48
N TYR A 19 -13.63 -27.24 4.14
CA TYR A 19 -13.91 -26.77 2.79
C TYR A 19 -13.02 -25.57 2.54
N SER A 20 -12.37 -25.51 1.38
CA SER A 20 -11.52 -24.38 1.03
C SER A 20 -11.71 -23.94 -0.41
N ARG A 21 -11.45 -22.66 -0.65
CA ARG A 21 -11.29 -22.05 -1.97
C ARG A 21 -10.19 -21.02 -1.94
N ILE A 22 -9.61 -20.73 -3.10
CA ILE A 22 -8.73 -19.55 -3.23
C ILE A 22 -9.62 -18.31 -3.28
N ALA A 23 -9.15 -17.23 -2.65
CA ALA A 23 -9.82 -15.94 -2.76
C ALA A 23 -9.72 -15.38 -4.19
N SER A 24 -10.69 -14.57 -4.58
CA SER A 24 -10.56 -13.70 -5.75
C SER A 24 -9.53 -12.59 -5.47
N ASN A 25 -9.04 -11.92 -6.51
CA ASN A 25 -7.99 -10.92 -6.34
C ASN A 25 -8.46 -9.68 -5.59
N VAL A 26 -9.75 -9.35 -5.65
CA VAL A 26 -10.28 -8.25 -4.85
C VAL A 26 -10.30 -8.61 -3.37
N GLU A 27 -10.66 -9.85 -3.04
CA GLU A 27 -10.59 -10.37 -1.68
C GLU A 27 -9.13 -10.43 -1.18
N LEU A 28 -8.19 -10.80 -2.06
CA LEU A 28 -6.74 -10.73 -1.79
C LEU A 28 -6.27 -9.29 -1.58
N PHE A 29 -6.69 -8.36 -2.44
CA PHE A 29 -6.36 -6.94 -2.32
C PHE A 29 -6.81 -6.39 -0.97
N GLU A 30 -8.06 -6.61 -0.58
CA GLU A 30 -8.60 -6.16 0.71
C GLU A 30 -7.93 -6.84 1.90
N TYR A 31 -7.58 -8.13 1.77
CA TYR A 31 -6.77 -8.81 2.78
C TYR A 31 -5.40 -8.15 2.93
N CYS A 32 -4.72 -7.84 1.82
CA CYS A 32 -3.43 -7.15 1.83
C CYS A 32 -3.54 -5.75 2.41
N VAL A 33 -4.57 -4.98 2.06
CA VAL A 33 -4.82 -3.65 2.64
C VAL A 33 -4.98 -3.76 4.16
N ALA A 34 -5.79 -4.69 4.64
CA ALA A 34 -6.00 -4.90 6.08
C ALA A 34 -4.71 -5.38 6.78
N ALA A 35 -4.04 -6.40 6.25
CA ALA A 35 -2.88 -7.03 6.88
C ALA A 35 -1.63 -6.13 6.85
N MET A 36 -1.38 -5.40 5.76
CA MET A 36 -0.19 -4.55 5.62
C MET A 36 -0.36 -3.19 6.31
N ASN A 37 -1.60 -2.77 6.59
CA ASN A 37 -1.88 -1.47 7.18
C ASN A 37 -2.53 -1.52 8.57
N ASN A 38 -2.32 -2.61 9.32
CA ASN A 38 -2.78 -2.77 10.71
C ASN A 38 -4.30 -2.57 10.87
N GLY A 39 -5.07 -3.23 10.01
CA GLY A 39 -6.52 -3.17 10.01
C GLY A 39 -7.14 -1.96 9.32
N ASP A 40 -6.39 -1.21 8.50
CA ASP A 40 -6.98 -0.20 7.62
C ASP A 40 -8.09 -0.83 6.76
N PHE A 41 -9.13 -0.08 6.45
CA PHE A 41 -10.33 -0.56 5.74
C PHE A 41 -11.14 -1.66 6.46
N THR A 42 -10.81 -2.07 7.69
CA THR A 42 -11.71 -2.97 8.46
C THR A 42 -13.09 -2.35 8.57
N MET A 43 -14.14 -3.10 8.21
CA MET A 43 -15.48 -2.58 8.04
C MET A 43 -16.31 -2.73 9.32
N HIS A 44 -17.13 -1.72 9.61
CA HIS A 44 -17.99 -1.65 10.78
C HIS A 44 -19.41 -1.22 10.39
N ALA A 45 -20.39 -2.07 10.67
CA ALA A 45 -21.80 -1.69 10.66
C ALA A 45 -22.23 -1.34 12.09
N CYS A 46 -22.61 -0.08 12.30
CA CYS A 46 -23.03 0.44 13.61
C CYS A 46 -24.54 0.67 13.62
N LEU A 47 -25.25 0.06 14.56
CA LEU A 47 -26.71 0.10 14.65
C LEU A 47 -27.15 0.53 16.05
N GLN A 48 -28.18 1.36 16.13
CA GLN A 48 -28.86 1.69 17.38
C GLN A 48 -30.27 1.07 17.37
N LEU A 49 -30.54 0.24 18.37
CA LEU A 49 -31.79 -0.47 18.54
C LEU A 49 -32.59 0.11 19.72
N SER A 50 -33.90 0.13 19.56
CA SER A 50 -34.88 0.42 20.61
C SER A 50 -35.85 -0.76 20.71
N LEU A 51 -35.72 -1.55 21.77
CA LEU A 51 -36.52 -2.74 22.03
C LEU A 51 -37.94 -2.38 22.48
N GLU A 52 -38.91 -3.24 22.13
CA GLU A 52 -40.31 -3.09 22.56
C GLU A 52 -40.55 -3.51 24.01
N LYS A 53 -39.66 -4.34 24.58
CA LYS A 53 -39.70 -4.83 25.96
C LYS A 53 -38.35 -4.64 26.62
N ASP A 54 -38.34 -4.56 27.95
CA ASP A 54 -37.12 -4.55 28.73
C ASP A 54 -36.43 -5.92 28.64
N VAL A 55 -35.14 -5.92 28.31
CA VAL A 55 -34.30 -7.12 28.25
C VAL A 55 -33.04 -6.82 29.05
N ALA A 56 -32.60 -7.73 29.93
CA ALA A 56 -31.35 -7.51 30.64
C ALA A 56 -30.15 -7.62 29.67
N PRO A 57 -29.05 -6.88 29.88
CA PRO A 57 -27.87 -6.97 29.00
C PRO A 57 -27.33 -8.39 28.79
N ALA A 58 -27.37 -9.25 29.83
CA ALA A 58 -26.96 -10.65 29.72
C ALA A 58 -27.89 -11.48 28.82
N ASP A 59 -29.19 -11.25 28.90
CA ASP A 59 -30.20 -11.94 28.07
C ASP A 59 -30.12 -11.46 26.62
N PHE A 60 -29.88 -10.17 26.41
CA PHE A 60 -29.64 -9.61 25.08
C PHE A 60 -28.36 -10.19 24.46
N LEU A 61 -27.26 -10.25 25.22
CA LEU A 61 -26.01 -10.88 24.75
C LEU A 61 -26.22 -12.35 24.37
N THR A 62 -26.96 -13.09 25.19
CA THR A 62 -27.32 -14.49 24.91
C THR A 62 -28.14 -14.62 23.63
N SER A 63 -29.10 -13.71 23.43
CA SER A 63 -29.92 -13.67 22.22
C SER A 63 -29.09 -13.32 20.99
N ALA A 64 -28.17 -12.36 21.10
CA ALA A 64 -27.24 -11.97 20.05
C ALA A 64 -26.32 -13.14 19.64
N ARG A 65 -25.79 -13.90 20.60
CA ARG A 65 -24.99 -15.11 20.33
C ARG A 65 -25.77 -16.15 19.54
N LYS A 66 -27.01 -16.42 19.94
CA LYS A 66 -27.89 -17.38 19.24
C LYS A 66 -28.22 -16.92 17.81
N ALA A 67 -28.52 -15.63 17.64
CA ALA A 67 -28.74 -15.04 16.31
C ALA A 67 -27.47 -15.11 15.43
N TRP A 68 -26.29 -14.95 16.04
CA TRP A 68 -25.01 -15.07 15.34
C TRP A 68 -24.72 -16.51 14.88
N LEU A 69 -25.09 -17.51 15.69
CA LEU A 69 -25.03 -18.92 15.30
C LEU A 69 -25.97 -19.25 14.13
N ALA A 70 -27.23 -18.77 14.19
CA ALA A 70 -28.19 -18.93 13.10
C ALA A 70 -27.68 -18.27 11.81
N LEU A 71 -27.05 -17.10 11.92
CA LEU A 71 -26.43 -16.44 10.79
C LEU A 71 -25.21 -17.18 10.25
N ARG A 72 -24.34 -17.76 11.10
CA ARG A 72 -23.24 -18.64 10.66
C ARG A 72 -23.75 -19.86 9.91
N TYR A 73 -24.86 -20.45 10.34
CA TYR A 73 -25.49 -21.54 9.60
C TYR A 73 -25.99 -21.07 8.21
N GLN A 74 -26.51 -19.85 8.11
CA GLN A 74 -26.99 -19.29 6.84
C GLN A 74 -25.87 -18.76 5.93
N ILE A 75 -24.78 -18.23 6.49
CA ILE A 75 -23.63 -17.68 5.79
C ILE A 75 -22.36 -18.24 6.45
N PRO A 76 -22.01 -19.52 6.16
CA PRO A 76 -20.87 -20.19 6.79
C PRO A 76 -19.55 -19.42 6.71
N PRO A 77 -19.23 -18.72 5.59
CA PRO A 77 -17.96 -18.00 5.48
C PRO A 77 -17.76 -16.85 6.47
N LEU A 78 -18.77 -16.45 7.25
CA LEU A 78 -18.58 -15.58 8.42
C LEU A 78 -17.56 -16.13 9.42
N ALA A 79 -17.41 -17.46 9.48
CA ALA A 79 -16.46 -18.17 10.33
C ALA A 79 -15.30 -18.79 9.54
N ALA A 80 -15.11 -18.43 8.27
CA ALA A 80 -13.98 -18.91 7.49
C ALA A 80 -12.68 -18.26 7.96
N ALA A 81 -11.63 -19.06 8.06
CA ALA A 81 -10.27 -18.58 8.24
C ALA A 81 -9.67 -18.16 6.90
N ILE A 82 -8.92 -17.06 6.91
CA ILE A 82 -8.09 -16.65 5.77
C ILE A 82 -6.64 -16.96 6.13
N SER A 83 -6.01 -17.80 5.32
CA SER A 83 -4.61 -18.19 5.50
C SER A 83 -3.84 -17.92 4.22
N LYS A 84 -2.57 -17.55 4.35
CA LYS A 84 -1.67 -17.46 3.20
C LYS A 84 -1.41 -18.85 2.64
N GLY A 85 -1.76 -19.05 1.37
CA GLY A 85 -1.45 -20.26 0.60
C GLY A 85 -0.01 -20.24 0.07
N PRO A 86 0.35 -21.20 -0.80
CA PRO A 86 1.61 -21.15 -1.53
C PRO A 86 1.69 -19.88 -2.40
N GLY A 87 2.79 -19.13 -2.33
CA GLY A 87 2.99 -17.93 -3.14
C GLY A 87 2.23 -16.70 -2.64
N THR A 88 1.48 -16.05 -3.54
CA THR A 88 0.63 -14.87 -3.29
C THR A 88 -0.83 -15.24 -3.04
N ASP A 89 -1.20 -16.50 -3.26
CA ASP A 89 -2.57 -16.97 -3.04
C ASP A 89 -2.94 -16.85 -1.56
N ILE A 90 -4.18 -16.44 -1.31
CA ILE A 90 -4.82 -16.60 -0.01
C ILE A 90 -5.93 -17.62 -0.12
N THR A 91 -5.96 -18.53 0.85
CA THR A 91 -6.95 -19.60 0.92
C THR A 91 -7.96 -19.24 2.00
N MET A 92 -9.24 -19.27 1.63
CA MET A 92 -10.35 -19.20 2.55
C MET A 92 -10.75 -20.62 2.93
N THR A 93 -10.76 -20.91 4.23
CA THR A 93 -11.06 -22.25 4.75
C THR A 93 -12.21 -22.17 5.74
N TYR A 94 -13.30 -22.88 5.46
CA TYR A 94 -14.40 -23.09 6.37
C TYR A 94 -14.37 -24.51 6.91
N ARG A 95 -14.47 -24.67 8.23
CA ARG A 95 -14.60 -25.98 8.87
C ARG A 95 -15.93 -26.08 9.61
N VAL A 96 -16.64 -27.18 9.34
CA VAL A 96 -17.88 -27.57 10.02
C VAL A 96 -17.60 -27.75 11.51
N PRO A 97 -18.24 -26.98 12.40
CA PRO A 97 -18.02 -27.09 13.84
C PRO A 97 -18.87 -28.22 14.45
N THR A 98 -18.49 -28.70 15.63
CA THR A 98 -19.46 -29.32 16.56
C THR A 98 -20.35 -28.25 17.20
N ALA A 99 -21.43 -28.65 17.89
CA ALA A 99 -22.28 -27.72 18.61
C ALA A 99 -21.50 -26.92 19.67
N GLU A 100 -20.60 -27.59 20.40
CA GLU A 100 -19.74 -26.99 21.43
C GLU A 100 -18.71 -26.03 20.82
N GLU A 101 -18.09 -26.41 19.70
CA GLU A 101 -17.16 -25.54 18.96
C GLU A 101 -17.86 -24.29 18.41
N ALA A 102 -19.10 -24.45 17.91
CA ALA A 102 -19.90 -23.34 17.41
C ALA A 102 -20.25 -22.36 18.54
N ASP A 103 -20.71 -22.88 19.67
CA ASP A 103 -21.04 -22.10 20.87
C ASP A 103 -19.80 -21.38 21.45
N ALA A 104 -18.64 -22.05 21.48
CA ALA A 104 -17.37 -21.43 21.85
C ALA A 104 -16.99 -20.29 20.88
N TRP A 105 -17.15 -20.49 19.58
CA TRP A 105 -16.94 -19.45 18.57
C TRP A 105 -17.87 -18.24 18.77
N ALA A 106 -19.16 -18.47 19.04
CA ALA A 106 -20.11 -17.38 19.28
C ALA A 106 -19.77 -16.61 20.57
N ARG A 107 -19.31 -17.28 21.62
CA ARG A 107 -18.81 -16.60 22.83
C ARG A 107 -17.58 -15.75 22.55
N GLY A 108 -16.65 -16.24 21.72
CA GLY A 108 -15.43 -15.49 21.36
C GLY A 108 -15.71 -14.30 20.44
N THR A 109 -16.73 -14.39 19.60
CA THR A 109 -17.01 -13.39 18.55
C THR A 109 -18.13 -12.41 18.89
N VAL A 110 -18.98 -12.70 19.86
CA VAL A 110 -20.06 -11.82 20.32
C VAL A 110 -19.87 -11.46 21.80
N ASN A 111 -19.58 -10.20 22.06
CA ASN A 111 -19.17 -9.71 23.38
C ASN A 111 -19.92 -8.43 23.77
N ILE A 112 -20.10 -8.22 25.07
CA ILE A 112 -20.47 -6.89 25.59
C ILE A 112 -19.24 -5.99 25.50
N HIS A 113 -19.44 -4.77 25.00
CA HIS A 113 -18.41 -3.74 24.96
C HIS A 113 -18.50 -2.88 26.21
N GLU A 114 -17.47 -2.99 27.04
CA GLU A 114 -17.29 -2.18 28.24
C GLU A 114 -16.52 -0.89 27.91
N GLY A 115 -16.80 0.21 28.63
CA GLY A 115 -16.01 1.45 28.57
C GLY A 115 -16.48 2.53 27.58
N ALA A 116 -17.60 2.34 26.88
CA ALA A 116 -18.18 3.34 25.98
C ALA A 116 -19.31 4.19 26.61
N ASN A 117 -19.67 3.94 27.88
CA ASN A 117 -20.77 4.63 28.58
C ASN A 117 -22.09 4.66 27.77
N GLY A 118 -22.37 3.58 27.03
CA GLY A 118 -23.53 3.46 26.15
C GLY A 118 -23.46 4.23 24.83
N SER A 119 -22.38 4.96 24.56
CA SER A 119 -22.17 5.67 23.28
C SER A 119 -21.72 4.71 22.18
N LEU A 120 -22.56 4.53 21.16
CA LEU A 120 -22.24 3.73 19.98
C LEU A 120 -21.02 4.28 19.21
N GLU A 121 -20.86 5.60 19.13
CA GLU A 121 -19.74 6.24 18.44
C GLU A 121 -18.41 6.02 19.18
N GLU A 122 -18.44 6.10 20.51
CA GLU A 122 -17.24 5.86 21.31
C GLU A 122 -16.87 4.37 21.32
N ALA A 123 -17.86 3.47 21.36
CA ALA A 123 -17.63 2.04 21.16
C ALA A 123 -16.98 1.76 19.80
N ARG A 124 -17.51 2.35 18.73
CA ARG A 124 -16.94 2.24 17.38
C ARG A 124 -15.49 2.76 17.31
N PHE A 125 -15.19 3.90 17.92
CA PHE A 125 -13.82 4.43 17.98
C PHE A 125 -12.87 3.48 18.74
N GLN A 126 -13.26 3.02 19.92
CA GLN A 126 -12.47 2.10 20.74
C GLN A 126 -12.24 0.76 20.05
N VAL A 127 -13.25 0.20 19.37
CA VAL A 127 -13.12 -1.04 18.60
C VAL A 127 -12.10 -0.86 17.46
N SER A 128 -12.13 0.26 16.74
CA SER A 128 -11.12 0.51 15.68
C SER A 128 -9.71 0.77 16.19
N SER A 129 -9.58 1.15 17.46
CA SER A 129 -8.28 1.47 18.08
C SER A 129 -7.53 0.24 18.59
N ARG A 130 -8.18 -0.92 18.55
CA ARG A 130 -7.60 -2.20 18.93
C ARG A 130 -6.91 -2.82 17.70
N PRO A 131 -5.78 -3.52 17.88
CA PRO A 131 -5.27 -4.41 16.85
C PRO A 131 -6.41 -5.30 16.37
N ASN A 132 -6.54 -5.47 15.05
CA ASN A 132 -7.60 -6.29 14.51
C ASN A 132 -7.42 -7.71 15.10
N PRO A 133 -8.39 -8.26 15.86
CA PRO A 133 -8.23 -9.59 16.44
C PRO A 133 -8.01 -10.67 15.37
N ALA A 134 -8.37 -10.39 14.10
CA ALA A 134 -8.08 -11.22 12.95
C ALA A 134 -6.56 -11.36 12.66
N GLU A 135 -5.72 -10.43 13.13
CA GLU A 135 -4.25 -10.54 13.09
C GLU A 135 -3.80 -11.70 13.98
N GLY A 136 -3.76 -12.90 13.38
CA GLY A 136 -3.27 -14.13 14.00
C GLY A 136 -4.35 -15.16 14.38
N SER A 137 -5.62 -14.77 14.54
CA SER A 137 -6.69 -15.73 14.93
C SER A 137 -7.45 -16.36 13.75
N GLY A 138 -7.29 -15.82 12.54
CA GLY A 138 -8.07 -16.23 11.37
C GLY A 138 -9.57 -15.87 11.45
N LEU A 139 -10.06 -15.30 12.55
CA LEU A 139 -11.46 -14.91 12.72
C LEU A 139 -11.69 -13.49 12.17
N GLY A 140 -12.53 -13.36 11.16
CA GLY A 140 -12.72 -12.09 10.45
C GLY A 140 -13.91 -11.21 10.89
N CYS A 141 -14.89 -11.74 11.61
CA CYS A 141 -16.13 -11.01 11.94
C CYS A 141 -16.48 -11.09 13.43
N PHE A 142 -16.95 -9.98 14.00
CA PHE A 142 -17.26 -9.83 15.42
C PHE A 142 -18.53 -9.00 15.64
N VAL A 143 -19.19 -9.18 16.77
CA VAL A 143 -20.32 -8.34 17.21
C VAL A 143 -20.03 -7.82 18.62
N HIS A 144 -20.03 -6.50 18.75
CA HIS A 144 -19.94 -5.81 20.03
C HIS A 144 -21.31 -5.26 20.42
N VAL A 145 -21.87 -5.77 21.50
CA VAL A 145 -23.11 -5.29 22.12
C VAL A 145 -22.77 -4.12 23.04
N VAL A 146 -23.40 -2.96 22.82
CA VAL A 146 -23.20 -1.74 23.61
C VAL A 146 -24.50 -1.45 24.38
N PRO A 147 -24.59 -1.79 25.68
CA PRO A 147 -25.77 -1.47 26.48
C PRO A 147 -25.99 0.05 26.52
N GLY A 148 -27.20 0.51 26.23
CA GLY A 148 -27.59 1.91 26.26
C GLY A 148 -27.98 2.40 27.66
N ALA A 149 -28.71 3.52 27.72
CA ALA A 149 -29.13 4.14 28.98
C ALA A 149 -30.23 3.34 29.71
N SER A 150 -30.93 2.45 28.99
CA SER A 150 -32.01 1.62 29.52
C SER A 150 -31.92 0.19 29.01
N GLN A 151 -32.68 -0.72 29.62
CA GLN A 151 -32.87 -2.11 29.16
C GLN A 151 -33.64 -2.24 27.84
N ARG A 152 -33.97 -1.11 27.20
CA ARG A 152 -34.58 -1.07 25.86
C ARG A 152 -33.65 -0.51 24.81
N GLU A 153 -32.48 -0.01 25.17
CA GLU A 153 -31.59 0.65 24.22
C GLU A 153 -30.29 -0.13 24.11
N TYR A 154 -29.96 -0.52 22.87
CA TYR A 154 -28.73 -1.25 22.59
C TYR A 154 -28.07 -0.73 21.32
N GLY A 155 -26.79 -0.45 21.40
CA GLY A 155 -25.92 -0.28 20.25
C GLY A 155 -25.34 -1.63 19.81
N LEU A 156 -25.09 -1.78 18.52
CA LEU A 156 -24.34 -2.89 17.94
C LEU A 156 -23.22 -2.34 17.06
N VAL A 157 -21.98 -2.79 17.29
CA VAL A 157 -20.87 -2.60 16.34
C VAL A 157 -20.53 -3.97 15.77
N ILE A 158 -20.96 -4.22 14.52
CA ILE A 158 -20.67 -5.45 13.79
C ILE A 158 -19.41 -5.19 12.95
N VAL A 159 -18.32 -5.86 13.30
CA VAL A 159 -17.07 -5.86 12.54
C VAL A 159 -17.18 -6.92 11.46
N VAL A 160 -17.00 -6.53 10.21
CA VAL A 160 -17.13 -7.41 9.05
C VAL A 160 -15.78 -7.47 8.34
N ASN A 161 -15.35 -8.69 7.99
CA ASN A 161 -14.12 -8.89 7.24
C ASN A 161 -14.26 -8.31 5.82
N HIS A 162 -13.56 -7.22 5.52
CA HIS A 162 -13.67 -6.57 4.21
C HIS A 162 -13.14 -7.44 3.07
N ALA A 163 -12.24 -8.39 3.37
CA ALA A 163 -11.77 -9.39 2.41
C ALA A 163 -12.83 -10.41 2.00
N LEU A 164 -13.98 -10.49 2.70
CA LEU A 164 -15.09 -11.39 2.33
C LEU A 164 -16.30 -10.63 1.82
N PHE A 165 -16.53 -9.43 2.33
CA PHE A 165 -17.76 -8.67 2.14
C PHE A 165 -17.42 -7.25 1.70
N ASP A 166 -18.08 -6.76 0.66
CA ASP A 166 -18.06 -5.33 0.32
C ASP A 166 -19.06 -4.53 1.20
N GLY A 167 -19.15 -3.21 1.04
CA GLY A 167 -20.06 -2.36 1.83
C GLY A 167 -21.55 -2.70 1.69
N THR A 168 -21.97 -3.30 0.57
CA THR A 168 -23.34 -3.83 0.43
C THR A 168 -23.47 -5.19 1.10
N GLY A 169 -22.44 -6.02 0.99
CA GLY A 169 -22.30 -7.29 1.68
C GLY A 169 -22.44 -7.16 3.19
N GLY A 170 -21.72 -6.21 3.79
CA GLY A 170 -21.83 -5.88 5.20
C GLY A 170 -23.25 -5.48 5.61
N LYS A 171 -24.00 -4.78 4.75
CA LYS A 171 -25.42 -4.47 4.99
C LYS A 171 -26.29 -5.73 4.97
N ILE A 172 -26.08 -6.64 4.01
CA ILE A 172 -26.83 -7.89 3.90
C ILE A 172 -26.60 -8.77 5.14
N VAL A 173 -25.34 -8.92 5.55
CA VAL A 173 -24.96 -9.67 6.76
C VAL A 173 -25.64 -9.05 8.00
N SER A 174 -25.54 -7.73 8.16
CA SER A 174 -26.15 -7.02 9.29
C SER A 174 -27.67 -7.13 9.30
N GLY A 175 -28.31 -7.02 8.13
CA GLY A 175 -29.76 -7.15 7.99
C GLY A 175 -30.27 -8.54 8.38
N ARG A 176 -29.60 -9.59 7.90
CA ARG A 176 -29.94 -10.97 8.27
C ARG A 176 -29.67 -11.26 9.75
N PHE A 177 -28.60 -10.70 10.31
CA PHE A 177 -28.37 -10.77 11.75
C PHE A 177 -29.55 -10.19 12.54
N LEU A 178 -30.04 -9.00 12.16
CA LEU A 178 -31.19 -8.37 12.82
C LEU A 178 -32.47 -9.20 12.69
N THR A 179 -32.69 -9.86 11.56
CA THR A 179 -33.84 -10.77 11.38
C THR A 179 -33.77 -11.93 12.39
N HIS A 180 -32.63 -12.62 12.47
CA HIS A 180 -32.41 -13.71 13.43
C HIS A 180 -32.51 -13.22 14.88
N LEU A 181 -31.95 -12.04 15.19
CA LEU A 181 -32.02 -11.45 16.52
C LEU A 181 -33.47 -11.17 16.92
N ALA A 182 -34.29 -10.65 16.01
CA ALA A 182 -35.71 -10.41 16.27
C ALA A 182 -36.48 -11.71 16.53
N GLU A 183 -36.20 -12.77 15.78
CA GLU A 183 -36.81 -14.10 16.00
C GLU A 183 -36.47 -14.65 17.39
N VAL A 184 -35.20 -14.62 17.78
CA VAL A 184 -34.74 -15.09 19.09
C VAL A 184 -35.34 -14.26 20.22
N LEU A 185 -35.40 -12.94 20.10
CA LEU A 185 -36.00 -12.07 21.11
C LEU A 185 -37.51 -12.31 21.27
N ARG A 186 -38.26 -12.49 20.17
CA ARG A 186 -39.69 -12.84 20.23
C ARG A 186 -39.93 -14.19 20.89
N ALA A 187 -39.02 -15.13 20.68
CA ALA A 187 -39.07 -16.47 21.27
C ALA A 187 -38.52 -16.52 22.71
N GLU A 188 -38.29 -15.35 23.34
CA GLU A 188 -37.77 -15.21 24.70
C GLU A 188 -36.42 -15.90 24.88
N GLY A 189 -35.53 -15.67 23.91
CA GLY A 189 -34.18 -16.23 23.90
C GLY A 189 -34.09 -17.67 23.37
N ARG A 190 -35.19 -18.30 22.97
CA ARG A 190 -35.15 -19.62 22.31
C ARG A 190 -34.74 -19.47 20.84
N ALA A 191 -33.84 -20.33 20.38
CA ALA A 191 -33.40 -20.39 18.98
C ALA A 191 -33.67 -21.79 18.42
N PRO A 192 -33.89 -21.91 17.10
CA PRO A 192 -34.02 -23.22 16.47
C PRO A 192 -32.75 -24.06 16.68
N GLU A 193 -32.94 -25.38 16.79
CA GLU A 193 -31.82 -26.32 16.84
C GLU A 193 -31.08 -26.33 15.50
N ILE A 194 -29.76 -26.23 15.54
CA ILE A 194 -28.90 -26.15 14.35
C ILE A 194 -28.24 -27.50 14.12
N ALA A 195 -28.57 -28.13 12.99
CA ALA A 195 -27.93 -29.36 12.54
C ALA A 195 -26.63 -29.05 11.78
N TRP A 196 -25.53 -28.84 12.53
CA TRP A 196 -24.21 -28.58 11.95
C TRP A 196 -23.77 -29.70 10.99
N GLY A 197 -23.06 -29.32 9.92
CA GLY A 197 -22.75 -30.13 8.75
C GLY A 197 -23.69 -29.90 7.57
N LYS A 198 -24.93 -29.45 7.78
CA LYS A 198 -25.85 -29.11 6.68
C LYS A 198 -25.62 -27.71 6.11
N GLU A 199 -25.03 -26.81 6.89
CA GLU A 199 -24.72 -25.45 6.46
C GLU A 199 -23.74 -25.38 5.29
N VAL A 200 -22.99 -26.45 5.02
CA VAL A 200 -22.08 -26.52 3.86
C VAL A 200 -22.81 -26.31 2.54
N GLU A 201 -24.11 -26.64 2.48
CA GLU A 201 -24.99 -26.36 1.33
C GLU A 201 -25.22 -24.85 1.12
N ASN A 202 -24.99 -24.05 2.16
CA ASN A 202 -25.07 -22.58 2.14
C ASN A 202 -23.71 -21.92 1.82
N LEU A 203 -22.66 -22.68 1.52
CA LEU A 203 -21.40 -22.13 1.01
C LEU A 203 -21.63 -21.52 -0.37
N LEU A 204 -21.89 -20.22 -0.40
CA LEU A 204 -22.08 -19.49 -1.64
C LEU A 204 -20.77 -19.49 -2.44
N PRO A 205 -20.86 -19.60 -3.78
CA PRO A 205 -19.68 -19.57 -4.64
C PRO A 205 -19.10 -18.15 -4.75
N GLY A 206 -17.85 -18.05 -5.23
CA GLY A 206 -17.25 -16.77 -5.63
C GLY A 206 -18.04 -16.10 -6.77
N TYR A 207 -17.92 -14.78 -6.91
CA TYR A 207 -18.77 -14.03 -7.85
C TYR A 207 -18.54 -14.50 -9.30
N GLU A 208 -17.33 -14.96 -9.62
CA GLU A 208 -16.92 -15.43 -10.94
C GLU A 208 -17.78 -16.59 -11.43
N GLU A 209 -18.24 -17.43 -10.50
CA GLU A 209 -19.08 -18.56 -10.82
C GLU A 209 -20.54 -18.18 -11.04
N VAL A 210 -20.97 -17.06 -10.47
CA VAL A 210 -22.36 -16.58 -10.46
C VAL A 210 -22.53 -15.27 -11.23
N MET A 211 -21.54 -14.88 -12.03
CA MET A 211 -21.69 -13.82 -13.00
C MET A 211 -22.85 -14.13 -13.96
N SER A 212 -23.51 -13.07 -14.42
CA SER A 212 -24.53 -13.16 -15.48
C SER A 212 -23.92 -13.65 -16.78
N ASP A 213 -24.75 -14.21 -17.66
CA ASP A 213 -24.30 -14.69 -18.96
C ASP A 213 -23.69 -13.57 -19.81
N THR A 214 -24.14 -12.31 -19.65
CA THR A 214 -23.58 -11.16 -20.36
C THR A 214 -22.15 -10.83 -19.94
N GLU A 215 -21.83 -10.99 -18.64
CA GLU A 215 -20.47 -10.81 -18.13
C GLU A 215 -19.60 -12.01 -18.47
N ALA A 216 -20.13 -13.22 -18.24
CA ALA A 216 -19.38 -14.46 -18.44
C ALA A 216 -19.09 -14.72 -19.93
N ALA A 217 -20.02 -14.38 -20.82
CA ALA A 217 -19.85 -14.48 -22.27
C ALA A 217 -19.22 -13.23 -22.90
N ALA A 218 -18.80 -12.24 -22.11
CA ALA A 218 -18.02 -11.12 -22.63
C ALA A 218 -16.77 -11.70 -23.32
N ASP A 219 -16.67 -11.48 -24.63
CA ASP A 219 -15.52 -11.91 -25.38
C ASP A 219 -14.26 -11.19 -24.90
N GLU A 220 -13.10 -11.72 -25.27
CA GLU A 220 -11.82 -11.16 -24.84
C GLU A 220 -11.65 -9.70 -25.28
N LYS A 221 -12.26 -9.32 -26.40
CA LYS A 221 -12.27 -7.95 -26.90
C LYS A 221 -13.06 -7.02 -25.98
N ALA A 222 -14.23 -7.42 -25.49
CA ALA A 222 -15.06 -6.64 -24.58
C ALA A 222 -14.42 -6.51 -23.19
N ARG A 223 -13.81 -7.60 -22.69
CA ARG A 223 -13.04 -7.58 -21.44
C ARG A 223 -11.85 -6.65 -21.54
N LYS A 224 -10.99 -6.85 -22.55
CA LYS A 224 -9.83 -5.99 -22.80
C LYS A 224 -10.23 -4.55 -23.01
N GLY A 225 -11.24 -4.27 -23.83
CA GLY A 225 -11.73 -2.91 -24.06
C GLY A 225 -12.28 -2.24 -22.79
N THR A 226 -12.92 -3.01 -21.90
CA THR A 226 -13.36 -2.50 -20.59
C THR A 226 -12.16 -2.22 -19.68
N LEU A 227 -11.21 -3.15 -19.61
CA LEU A 227 -10.00 -3.03 -18.81
C LEU A 227 -9.13 -1.85 -19.26
N ASP A 228 -8.87 -1.72 -20.56
CA ASP A 228 -8.15 -0.60 -21.16
C ASP A 228 -8.84 0.74 -20.87
N ALA A 229 -10.18 0.78 -20.91
CA ALA A 229 -10.94 1.98 -20.60
C ALA A 229 -10.85 2.37 -19.11
N VAL A 230 -10.81 1.39 -18.20
CA VAL A 230 -10.63 1.67 -16.77
C VAL A 230 -9.20 2.08 -16.48
N LEU A 231 -8.21 1.28 -16.89
CA LEU A 231 -6.80 1.56 -16.65
C LEU A 231 -6.32 2.85 -17.30
N GLY A 232 -6.73 3.11 -18.55
CA GLY A 232 -6.39 4.35 -19.24
C GLY A 232 -6.86 5.57 -18.47
N GLU A 233 -8.04 5.50 -17.86
CA GLU A 233 -8.55 6.57 -16.99
C GLU A 233 -7.80 6.63 -15.65
N ILE A 234 -7.44 5.50 -15.05
CA ILE A 234 -6.61 5.47 -13.83
C ILE A 234 -5.28 6.19 -14.05
N VAL A 235 -4.55 5.81 -15.10
CA VAL A 235 -3.25 6.39 -15.44
C VAL A 235 -3.40 7.88 -15.74
N ARG A 236 -4.35 8.24 -16.61
CA ARG A 236 -4.62 9.64 -16.98
C ARG A 236 -5.00 10.53 -15.80
N LEU A 237 -5.65 9.98 -14.77
CA LEU A 237 -6.12 10.75 -13.62
C LEU A 237 -5.11 10.78 -12.47
N ALA A 238 -4.23 9.79 -12.35
CA ALA A 238 -3.15 9.79 -11.35
C ALA A 238 -2.27 11.05 -11.47
N GLU A 239 -1.92 11.47 -12.69
CA GLU A 239 -1.13 12.67 -12.96
C GLU A 239 -1.85 13.99 -12.63
N ARG A 240 -3.19 13.95 -12.54
CA ARG A 240 -4.04 15.12 -12.34
C ARG A 240 -4.49 15.25 -10.89
N ALA A 241 -4.15 14.31 -10.02
CA ALA A 241 -4.64 14.26 -8.66
C ALA A 241 -4.17 15.46 -7.82
N HIS A 242 -5.12 16.25 -7.31
CA HIS A 242 -4.87 17.36 -6.39
C HIS A 242 -5.02 16.91 -4.94
N THR A 243 -3.91 16.46 -4.35
CA THR A 243 -3.82 15.98 -2.97
C THR A 243 -4.33 17.01 -1.97
N VAL A 244 -5.20 16.58 -1.05
CA VAL A 244 -5.73 17.43 0.04
C VAL A 244 -4.67 17.61 1.13
N THR A 245 -4.50 18.82 1.63
CA THR A 245 -3.42 19.22 2.56
C THR A 245 -3.29 18.33 3.80
N TYR A 246 -4.42 17.92 4.39
CA TYR A 246 -4.42 17.04 5.57
C TYR A 246 -4.00 15.60 5.26
N ALA A 247 -4.18 15.12 4.03
CA ALA A 247 -3.66 13.82 3.62
C ALA A 247 -2.13 13.79 3.55
N ALA A 248 -1.48 14.97 3.46
CA ALA A 248 -0.03 15.11 3.55
C ALA A 248 0.49 15.27 4.99
N THR A 249 -0.40 15.46 5.98
CA THR A 249 -0.02 15.57 7.40
C THR A 249 0.21 14.17 7.93
N TYR A 250 1.41 13.68 7.65
CA TYR A 250 1.92 12.36 8.01
C TYR A 250 1.75 12.11 9.52
N VAL A 251 1.02 11.05 9.90
CA VAL A 251 1.02 10.55 11.28
C VAL A 251 2.48 10.20 11.62
N PRO A 252 3.07 10.83 12.67
CA PRO A 252 4.46 10.62 13.03
C PRO A 252 4.82 9.13 13.16
N PRO A 253 6.00 8.70 12.67
CA PRO A 253 6.34 7.28 12.56
C PRO A 253 6.60 6.61 13.93
N ASP A 254 6.71 7.41 14.99
CA ASP A 254 6.88 7.03 16.39
C ASP A 254 5.57 6.70 17.11
N LYS A 255 4.41 7.08 16.56
CA LYS A 255 3.13 6.60 17.09
C LYS A 255 2.94 5.13 16.70
N PRO A 256 2.53 4.25 17.64
CA PRO A 256 2.19 2.87 17.30
C PRO A 256 1.16 2.92 16.17
N LYS A 257 1.48 2.23 15.06
CA LYS A 257 0.78 2.27 13.77
C LYS A 257 -0.66 1.71 13.84
N ARG A 258 -1.45 2.04 14.85
CA ARG A 258 -2.82 1.56 15.05
C ARG A 258 -3.77 2.44 14.25
N THR A 259 -4.82 1.85 13.72
CA THR A 259 -5.97 2.60 13.22
C THR A 259 -6.61 3.33 14.40
N SER A 260 -6.93 4.61 14.25
CA SER A 260 -7.73 5.36 15.21
C SER A 260 -8.78 6.04 14.36
N THR A 261 -10.02 5.55 14.33
CA THR A 261 -11.00 6.07 13.36
C THR A 261 -12.21 6.61 14.06
N ARG A 262 -12.47 7.90 13.84
CA ARG A 262 -13.69 8.57 14.23
C ARG A 262 -14.56 8.80 13.00
N VAL A 263 -15.85 9.01 13.24
CA VAL A 263 -16.82 9.28 12.19
C VAL A 263 -17.49 10.62 12.48
N ALA A 264 -17.29 11.59 11.60
CA ALA A 264 -18.10 12.80 11.61
C ALA A 264 -19.39 12.49 10.84
N SER A 265 -20.53 12.51 11.53
CA SER A 265 -21.83 12.10 10.96
C SER A 265 -22.83 13.26 11.02
N ARG A 266 -23.58 13.45 9.93
CA ARG A 266 -24.70 14.39 9.85
C ARG A 266 -25.90 13.71 9.22
N VAL A 267 -26.99 13.64 9.98
CA VAL A 267 -28.28 13.12 9.53
C VAL A 267 -29.14 14.32 9.15
N VAL A 268 -29.48 14.42 7.87
CA VAL A 268 -30.40 15.44 7.38
C VAL A 268 -31.81 15.06 7.83
N ASP A 269 -32.59 16.03 8.30
CA ASP A 269 -33.97 15.79 8.69
C ASP A 269 -34.81 15.26 7.51
N GLN A 270 -35.96 14.67 7.81
CA GLN A 270 -36.77 13.99 6.81
C GLN A 270 -37.35 14.95 5.75
N GLU A 271 -37.75 16.16 6.15
CA GLU A 271 -38.33 17.16 5.24
C GLU A 271 -37.26 17.66 4.27
N THR A 272 -36.10 18.07 4.78
CA THR A 272 -34.98 18.53 3.96
C THR A 272 -34.46 17.41 3.06
N SER A 273 -34.36 16.18 3.57
CA SER A 273 -34.00 15.01 2.74
C SER A 273 -34.99 14.80 1.61
N ALA A 274 -36.30 14.85 1.88
CA ALA A 274 -37.34 14.71 0.87
C ALA A 274 -37.25 15.82 -0.19
N ARG A 275 -36.98 17.07 0.21
CA ARG A 275 -36.76 18.19 -0.73
C ARG A 275 -35.54 17.98 -1.62
N ILE A 276 -34.41 17.55 -1.05
CA ILE A 276 -33.19 17.24 -1.81
C ILE A 276 -33.46 16.10 -2.80
N LEU A 277 -34.08 15.01 -2.35
CA LEU A 277 -34.43 13.86 -3.19
C LEU A 277 -35.35 14.25 -4.34
N ALA A 278 -36.38 15.06 -4.06
CA ALA A 278 -37.30 15.57 -5.07
C ALA A 278 -36.59 16.49 -6.08
N ALA A 279 -35.73 17.40 -5.61
CA ALA A 279 -34.98 18.30 -6.47
C ALA A 279 -33.98 17.57 -7.37
N CYS A 280 -33.34 16.51 -6.86
CA CYS A 280 -32.50 15.60 -7.64
C CYS A 280 -33.32 14.90 -8.73
N LYS A 281 -34.45 14.27 -8.34
CA LYS A 281 -35.34 13.56 -9.27
C LYS A 281 -35.85 14.47 -10.39
N ALA A 282 -36.29 15.70 -10.06
CA ALA A 282 -36.79 16.68 -11.02
C ALA A 282 -35.75 17.09 -12.08
N ARG A 283 -34.46 16.94 -11.79
CA ARG A 283 -33.35 17.27 -12.70
C ARG A 283 -32.70 16.04 -13.33
N GLY A 284 -33.23 14.83 -13.06
CA GLY A 284 -32.60 13.59 -13.51
C GLY A 284 -31.21 13.36 -12.88
N TYR A 285 -31.02 13.81 -11.65
CA TYR A 285 -29.83 13.56 -10.83
C TYR A 285 -30.12 12.51 -9.76
N THR A 286 -29.05 11.87 -9.29
CA THR A 286 -29.07 11.10 -8.04
C THR A 286 -28.47 11.95 -6.92
N PRO A 287 -28.80 11.68 -5.64
CA PRO A 287 -28.15 12.34 -4.51
C PRO A 287 -26.63 12.17 -4.52
N ASN A 288 -26.13 11.05 -5.04
CA ASN A 288 -24.70 10.77 -5.16
C ASN A 288 -24.01 11.76 -6.12
N HIS A 289 -24.64 12.13 -7.24
CA HIS A 289 -24.05 13.12 -8.16
C HIS A 289 -23.87 14.47 -7.45
N VAL A 290 -24.91 14.90 -6.73
CA VAL A 290 -24.92 16.19 -6.02
C VAL A 290 -23.93 16.18 -4.86
N ALA A 291 -23.89 15.09 -4.08
CA ALA A 291 -22.98 15.00 -2.95
C ALA A 291 -21.52 14.95 -3.39
N ASN A 292 -21.18 14.23 -4.47
CA ASN A 292 -19.80 14.19 -4.97
C ASN A 292 -19.35 15.57 -5.49
N ALA A 293 -20.23 16.28 -6.21
CA ALA A 293 -20.00 17.66 -6.62
C ALA A 293 -19.85 18.63 -5.43
N ALA A 294 -20.73 18.52 -4.43
CA ALA A 294 -20.68 19.33 -3.22
C ALA A 294 -19.39 19.08 -2.43
N LEU A 295 -18.94 17.83 -2.31
CA LEU A 295 -17.70 17.47 -1.64
C LEU A 295 -16.50 18.14 -2.33
N SER A 296 -16.44 18.12 -3.66
CA SER A 296 -15.39 18.81 -4.41
C SER A 296 -15.37 20.33 -4.18
N ILE A 297 -16.52 20.99 -4.05
CA ILE A 297 -16.59 22.42 -3.70
C ILE A 297 -16.02 22.65 -2.30
N VAL A 298 -16.38 21.82 -1.33
CA VAL A 298 -15.86 21.90 0.05
C VAL A 298 -14.35 21.70 0.07
N LEU A 299 -13.84 20.68 -0.62
CA LEU A 299 -12.40 20.41 -0.68
C LEU A 299 -11.63 21.54 -1.38
N ALA A 300 -12.15 22.08 -2.49
CA ALA A 300 -11.51 23.19 -3.19
C ALA A 300 -11.44 24.46 -2.34
N ARG A 301 -12.41 24.70 -1.46
CA ARG A 301 -12.37 25.84 -0.53
C ARG A 301 -11.31 25.68 0.55
N ASN A 302 -11.16 24.47 1.07
CA ASN A 302 -10.19 24.15 2.12
C ASN A 302 -8.77 23.94 1.59
N ASN A 303 -8.62 23.63 0.30
CA ASN A 303 -7.36 23.46 -0.39
C ASN A 303 -7.39 24.19 -1.74
N PRO A 304 -7.43 25.54 -1.71
CA PRO A 304 -7.62 26.36 -2.90
C PRO A 304 -6.49 26.18 -3.92
N PRO A 305 -6.81 26.23 -5.23
CA PRO A 305 -5.78 26.20 -6.25
C PRO A 305 -4.89 27.44 -6.11
N THR A 306 -3.58 27.22 -6.15
CA THR A 306 -2.56 28.28 -6.19
C THR A 306 -2.17 28.59 -7.65
N PRO A 307 -1.40 29.67 -7.93
CA PRO A 307 -0.87 29.91 -9.27
C PRO A 307 0.03 28.77 -9.81
N SER A 308 0.58 27.93 -8.93
CA SER A 308 1.37 26.75 -9.30
C SER A 308 0.53 25.48 -9.47
N THR A 309 -0.77 25.52 -9.15
CA THR A 309 -1.68 24.39 -9.33
C THR A 309 -2.00 24.25 -10.83
N PRO A 310 -1.65 23.13 -11.47
CA PRO A 310 -1.92 22.96 -12.90
C PRO A 310 -3.40 23.11 -13.22
N ASP A 311 -3.69 23.67 -14.39
CA ASP A 311 -5.05 23.84 -14.91
C ASP A 311 -5.80 22.51 -15.11
N THR A 312 -5.05 21.41 -15.12
CA THR A 312 -5.53 20.03 -15.23
C THR A 312 -5.78 19.37 -13.87
N ALA A 313 -5.35 19.97 -12.77
CA ALA A 313 -5.47 19.45 -11.42
C ALA A 313 -6.94 19.20 -11.06
N SER A 314 -7.22 18.04 -10.49
CA SER A 314 -8.55 17.52 -10.25
C SER A 314 -8.61 16.78 -8.91
N HIS A 315 -9.74 16.89 -8.22
CA HIS A 315 -10.08 15.91 -7.19
C HIS A 315 -10.43 14.59 -7.88
N VAL A 316 -9.70 13.53 -7.54
CA VAL A 316 -9.90 12.20 -8.11
C VAL A 316 -10.56 11.31 -7.07
N TYR A 317 -11.68 10.70 -7.44
CA TYR A 317 -12.47 9.80 -6.61
C TYR A 317 -12.55 8.42 -7.26
N TRP A 318 -12.64 7.39 -6.43
CA TRP A 318 -12.92 6.02 -6.86
C TRP A 318 -14.41 5.72 -6.68
N LEU A 319 -15.13 5.60 -7.79
CA LEU A 319 -16.56 5.29 -7.76
C LEU A 319 -16.75 3.79 -7.53
N ALA A 320 -17.11 3.42 -6.31
CA ALA A 320 -17.59 2.07 -5.99
C ALA A 320 -18.94 1.80 -6.69
N ILE A 321 -18.95 0.88 -7.65
CA ILE A 321 -20.12 0.45 -8.41
C ILE A 321 -20.56 -0.92 -7.90
N ASN A 322 -21.77 -1.01 -7.34
CA ASN A 322 -22.37 -2.29 -6.98
C ASN A 322 -22.72 -3.08 -8.25
N CYS A 323 -22.12 -4.26 -8.39
CA CYS A 323 -22.24 -5.14 -9.55
C CYS A 323 -23.18 -6.33 -9.31
N ARG A 324 -23.97 -6.36 -8.22
CA ARG A 324 -24.91 -7.47 -7.95
C ARG A 324 -25.94 -7.66 -9.06
N ASN A 325 -26.36 -6.59 -9.73
CA ASN A 325 -27.24 -6.69 -10.90
C ASN A 325 -26.61 -7.40 -12.11
N ARG A 326 -25.29 -7.61 -12.09
CA ARG A 326 -24.51 -8.34 -13.10
C ARG A 326 -24.25 -9.79 -12.71
N LEU A 327 -24.85 -10.26 -11.61
CA LEU A 327 -24.89 -11.67 -11.23
C LEU A 327 -26.11 -12.36 -11.87
N ARG A 328 -26.10 -13.69 -11.94
CA ARG A 328 -27.26 -14.48 -12.36
C ARG A 328 -28.28 -14.63 -11.22
N PRO A 329 -29.58 -14.80 -11.50
CA PRO A 329 -30.54 -15.21 -10.49
C PRO A 329 -30.13 -16.52 -9.79
N PRO A 330 -30.40 -16.68 -8.48
CA PRO A 330 -31.05 -15.72 -7.59
C PRO A 330 -30.10 -14.66 -6.98
N TYR A 331 -28.80 -14.70 -7.29
CA TYR A 331 -27.76 -13.91 -6.62
C TYR A 331 -27.86 -12.40 -6.89
N ASN A 332 -28.57 -11.99 -7.94
CA ASN A 332 -28.75 -10.60 -8.32
C ASN A 332 -29.79 -9.80 -7.51
N GLY A 333 -30.41 -10.42 -6.51
CA GLY A 333 -31.32 -9.72 -5.60
C GLY A 333 -30.59 -8.78 -4.62
N ASP A 334 -31.25 -7.67 -4.27
CA ASP A 334 -30.69 -6.59 -3.42
C ASP A 334 -30.16 -7.06 -2.05
N ALA A 335 -30.66 -8.19 -1.52
CA ALA A 335 -30.30 -8.74 -0.21
C ALA A 335 -29.88 -10.22 -0.25
N VAL A 336 -29.49 -10.74 -1.42
CA VAL A 336 -29.25 -12.18 -1.63
C VAL A 336 -27.77 -12.55 -1.50
N TYR A 337 -26.89 -11.88 -2.25
CA TYR A 337 -25.46 -12.22 -2.33
C TYR A 337 -24.60 -11.32 -1.43
N PRO A 338 -24.08 -11.82 -0.29
CA PRO A 338 -23.34 -11.01 0.67
C PRO A 338 -21.88 -10.79 0.27
N PHE A 339 -21.27 -11.63 -0.56
CA PHE A 339 -19.84 -11.49 -0.87
C PHE A 339 -19.54 -10.32 -1.79
N PHE A 340 -18.25 -10.09 -1.99
CA PHE A 340 -17.72 -9.05 -2.86
C PHE A 340 -18.31 -9.17 -4.28
N ALA A 341 -19.00 -8.11 -4.71
CA ALA A 341 -19.56 -7.98 -6.06
C ALA A 341 -19.65 -6.49 -6.40
N MET A 342 -18.48 -5.88 -6.53
CA MET A 342 -18.30 -4.45 -6.77
C MET A 342 -17.27 -4.27 -7.90
N ASN A 343 -17.13 -3.07 -8.43
CA ASN A 343 -15.90 -2.66 -9.10
C ASN A 343 -15.70 -1.15 -8.87
N MET A 344 -14.54 -0.61 -9.21
CA MET A 344 -14.20 0.80 -9.11
C MET A 344 -14.09 1.43 -10.50
N TYR A 345 -14.56 2.66 -10.62
CA TYR A 345 -14.32 3.50 -11.81
C TYR A 345 -13.86 4.89 -11.38
N PRO A 346 -12.76 5.45 -11.91
CA PRO A 346 -12.28 6.73 -11.45
C PRO A 346 -13.15 7.88 -11.96
N LEU A 347 -13.29 8.93 -11.14
CA LEU A 347 -13.97 10.18 -11.46
C LEU A 347 -13.03 11.33 -11.14
N ALA A 348 -12.91 12.30 -12.05
CA ALA A 348 -12.15 13.52 -11.81
C ALA A 348 -13.04 14.76 -11.91
N ILE A 349 -12.90 15.65 -10.93
CA ILE A 349 -13.56 16.95 -10.90
C ILE A 349 -12.45 18.02 -10.84
N PRO A 350 -12.26 18.83 -11.91
CA PRO A 350 -11.20 19.84 -11.93
C PRO A 350 -11.31 20.83 -10.77
N VAL A 351 -10.21 21.08 -10.07
CA VAL A 351 -10.18 21.94 -8.87
C VAL A 351 -10.57 23.37 -9.21
N LYS A 352 -10.08 23.89 -10.34
CA LYS A 352 -10.45 25.22 -10.84
C LYS A 352 -11.95 25.38 -11.09
N ASP A 353 -12.61 24.26 -11.43
CA ASP A 353 -14.04 24.27 -11.65
C ASP A 353 -14.81 24.12 -10.33
N ALA A 354 -14.22 23.52 -9.30
CA ALA A 354 -14.85 23.40 -7.98
C ALA A 354 -14.62 24.61 -7.07
N TYR A 355 -13.53 25.36 -7.28
CA TYR A 355 -13.16 26.47 -6.43
C TYR A 355 -14.10 27.67 -6.56
N LEU A 356 -14.49 28.20 -5.40
CA LEU A 356 -15.18 29.47 -5.22
C LEU A 356 -14.59 30.13 -3.97
N PRO A 357 -14.42 31.46 -3.95
CA PRO A 357 -14.01 32.15 -2.73
C PRO A 357 -15.05 31.94 -1.62
N GLU A 358 -14.62 32.03 -0.36
CA GLU A 358 -15.50 31.88 0.80
C GLU A 358 -16.63 32.93 0.81
N SER A 359 -16.36 34.12 0.26
CA SER A 359 -17.32 35.20 0.09
C SER A 359 -18.37 35.01 -1.02
N ALA A 360 -18.29 33.91 -1.79
CA ALA A 360 -19.23 33.64 -2.88
C ALA A 360 -20.68 33.55 -2.38
N ALA A 361 -21.60 34.24 -3.05
CA ALA A 361 -23.01 34.24 -2.69
C ALA A 361 -23.61 32.84 -2.85
N LYS A 362 -24.59 32.46 -2.00
CA LYS A 362 -25.24 31.13 -2.05
C LYS A 362 -25.77 30.75 -3.44
N ASP A 363 -26.30 31.71 -4.19
CA ASP A 363 -26.77 31.49 -5.57
C ASP A 363 -25.62 31.11 -6.53
N GLU A 364 -24.43 31.68 -6.35
CA GLU A 364 -23.23 31.33 -7.11
C GLU A 364 -22.73 29.92 -6.75
N VAL A 365 -22.69 29.60 -5.46
CA VAL A 365 -22.34 28.25 -4.97
C VAL A 365 -23.27 27.20 -5.56
N LYS A 366 -24.57 27.50 -5.56
CA LYS A 366 -25.60 26.61 -6.12
C LYS A 366 -25.48 26.47 -7.64
N ALA A 367 -25.27 27.57 -8.36
CA ALA A 367 -25.04 27.53 -9.80
C ALA A 367 -23.83 26.64 -10.12
N ARG A 368 -22.77 26.74 -9.31
CA ARG A 368 -21.60 25.90 -9.44
C ARG A 368 -21.86 24.43 -9.14
N LEU A 369 -22.57 24.14 -8.05
CA LEU A 369 -23.00 22.80 -7.68
C LEU A 369 -23.76 22.12 -8.83
N LEU A 370 -24.71 22.82 -9.44
CA LEU A 370 -25.50 22.29 -10.57
C LEU A 370 -24.62 22.01 -11.78
N ALA A 371 -23.72 22.93 -12.13
CA ALA A 371 -22.79 22.76 -13.25
C ALA A 371 -21.85 21.56 -13.06
N LEU A 372 -21.31 21.37 -11.85
CA LEU A 372 -20.47 20.21 -11.53
C LEU A 372 -21.28 18.92 -11.50
N THR A 373 -22.50 18.94 -10.95
CA THR A 373 -23.39 17.77 -10.92
C THR A 373 -23.69 17.26 -12.32
N GLU A 374 -23.92 18.17 -13.28
CA GLU A 374 -24.13 17.80 -14.69
C GLU A 374 -22.89 17.13 -15.30
N ARG A 375 -21.69 17.53 -14.90
CA ARG A 375 -20.43 16.91 -15.36
C ARG A 375 -20.15 15.55 -14.71
N VAL A 376 -20.53 15.38 -13.45
CA VAL A 376 -20.32 14.13 -12.70
C VAL A 376 -21.21 13.01 -13.21
N LYS A 377 -22.47 13.32 -13.57
CA LYS A 377 -23.48 12.33 -13.98
C LYS A 377 -23.02 11.43 -15.15
N PRO A 378 -22.49 11.94 -16.27
CA PRO A 378 -22.01 11.11 -17.38
C PRO A 378 -20.99 10.05 -16.97
N THR A 379 -20.07 10.35 -16.06
CA THR A 379 -19.06 9.38 -15.59
C THR A 379 -19.71 8.22 -14.84
N TYR A 380 -20.70 8.47 -13.98
CA TYR A 380 -21.47 7.42 -13.31
C TYR A 380 -22.24 6.55 -14.30
N VAL A 381 -22.84 7.17 -15.32
CA VAL A 381 -23.57 6.44 -16.37
C VAL A 381 -22.58 5.58 -17.15
N TYR A 382 -21.47 6.16 -17.60
CA TYR A 382 -20.46 5.47 -18.40
C TYR A 382 -19.89 4.25 -17.67
N GLY A 383 -19.42 4.42 -16.43
CA GLY A 383 -18.89 3.31 -15.62
C GLY A 383 -19.90 2.18 -15.48
N LYS A 384 -21.19 2.49 -15.25
CA LYS A 384 -22.26 1.49 -15.15
C LYS A 384 -22.60 0.82 -16.48
N THR A 385 -22.29 1.42 -17.62
CA THR A 385 -22.58 0.87 -18.95
C THR A 385 -21.46 0.01 -19.54
N LEU A 386 -20.29 -0.05 -18.89
CA LEU A 386 -19.19 -0.89 -19.35
C LEU A 386 -19.61 -2.37 -19.38
N PRO A 387 -19.42 -3.09 -20.50
CA PRO A 387 -20.05 -4.39 -20.72
C PRO A 387 -19.50 -5.50 -19.83
N ALA A 388 -18.20 -5.46 -19.50
CA ALA A 388 -17.50 -6.51 -18.77
C ALA A 388 -16.98 -6.02 -17.40
N LEU A 389 -17.68 -5.06 -16.76
CA LEU A 389 -17.15 -4.37 -15.59
C LEU A 389 -16.87 -5.35 -14.44
N LEU A 390 -17.78 -6.28 -14.13
CA LEU A 390 -17.50 -7.25 -13.06
C LEU A 390 -16.44 -8.27 -13.51
N ALA A 391 -16.50 -8.71 -14.77
CA ALA A 391 -15.60 -9.72 -15.29
C ALA A 391 -14.11 -9.31 -15.34
N ILE A 392 -13.80 -8.01 -15.37
CA ILE A 392 -12.42 -7.49 -15.34
C ILE A 392 -11.87 -7.23 -13.93
N GLU A 393 -12.67 -7.41 -12.87
CA GLU A 393 -12.25 -7.07 -11.50
C GLU A 393 -10.99 -7.85 -11.10
N GLN A 394 -10.92 -9.13 -11.47
CA GLN A 394 -9.77 -9.98 -11.22
C GLN A 394 -8.49 -9.40 -11.85
N GLU A 395 -8.51 -9.13 -13.16
CA GLU A 395 -7.34 -8.59 -13.87
C GLU A 395 -6.96 -7.19 -13.36
N LEU A 396 -7.95 -6.34 -13.10
CA LEU A 396 -7.71 -5.01 -12.56
C LEU A 396 -6.98 -5.07 -11.21
N MET A 397 -7.43 -5.94 -10.30
CA MET A 397 -6.82 -6.07 -8.97
C MET A 397 -5.44 -6.74 -9.03
N ASP A 398 -5.20 -7.69 -9.94
CA ASP A 398 -3.86 -8.25 -10.16
C ASP A 398 -2.84 -7.15 -10.49
N MET A 399 -3.21 -6.24 -11.38
CA MET A 399 -2.32 -5.14 -11.77
C MET A 399 -2.10 -4.12 -10.65
N LEU A 400 -3.10 -3.91 -9.79
CA LEU A 400 -2.98 -3.00 -8.65
C LEU A 400 -2.23 -3.62 -7.47
N ILE A 401 -2.33 -4.93 -7.27
CA ILE A 401 -1.76 -5.60 -6.10
C ILE A 401 -0.26 -5.87 -6.23
N GLY A 402 0.25 -6.15 -7.44
CA GLY A 402 1.67 -6.41 -7.67
C GLY A 402 2.58 -5.31 -7.09
N PRO A 403 2.36 -4.03 -7.42
CA PRO A 403 3.12 -2.91 -6.84
C PRO A 403 3.01 -2.80 -5.33
N VAL A 404 1.84 -3.13 -4.75
CA VAL A 404 1.61 -3.09 -3.30
C VAL A 404 2.42 -4.18 -2.60
N LEU A 405 2.38 -5.41 -3.12
CA LEU A 405 3.16 -6.52 -2.61
C LEU A 405 4.66 -6.24 -2.70
N ALA A 406 5.11 -5.66 -3.82
CA ALA A 406 6.50 -5.29 -4.04
C ALA A 406 6.97 -4.17 -3.08
N ALA A 407 6.11 -3.18 -2.81
CA ALA A 407 6.41 -2.11 -1.85
C ALA A 407 6.31 -2.56 -0.38
N GLY A 408 5.66 -3.70 -0.10
CA GLY A 408 5.40 -4.18 1.25
C GLY A 408 4.43 -3.31 2.07
N THR A 409 3.81 -2.31 1.44
CA THR A 409 2.83 -1.40 2.05
C THR A 409 2.01 -0.71 0.97
N MET A 410 0.77 -0.31 1.29
CA MET A 410 0.00 0.55 0.39
C MET A 410 0.62 1.95 0.38
N PRO A 411 0.71 2.62 -0.78
CA PRO A 411 1.00 4.05 -0.79
C PRO A 411 -0.07 4.78 0.05
N PRO A 412 0.30 5.81 0.83
CA PRO A 412 -0.66 6.56 1.60
C PRO A 412 -1.69 7.16 0.66
N GLN A 413 -2.97 7.01 1.00
CA GLN A 413 -4.03 7.60 0.22
C GLN A 413 -3.97 9.13 0.40
N THR A 414 -3.90 9.86 -0.71
CA THR A 414 -3.71 11.32 -0.70
C THR A 414 -5.00 12.10 -1.01
N ASN A 415 -6.04 11.42 -1.49
CA ASN A 415 -7.32 12.02 -1.84
C ASN A 415 -8.46 11.40 -1.05
N PRO A 416 -9.47 12.18 -0.61
CA PRO A 416 -10.67 11.64 -0.02
C PRO A 416 -11.35 10.62 -0.93
N LEU A 417 -11.83 9.54 -0.34
CA LEU A 417 -12.66 8.56 -1.04
C LEU A 417 -14.13 8.99 -0.94
N PHE A 418 -14.90 8.79 -2.00
CA PHE A 418 -16.35 8.96 -1.95
C PHE A 418 -17.05 7.62 -2.17
N MET A 419 -17.82 7.17 -1.18
CA MET A 419 -18.60 5.93 -1.24
C MET A 419 -20.09 6.23 -1.27
N ALA A 420 -20.72 5.80 -2.36
CA ALA A 420 -22.16 5.88 -2.56
C ALA A 420 -22.84 4.63 -1.99
N ASP A 421 -23.17 4.67 -0.70
CA ASP A 421 -23.73 3.52 0.02
C ASP A 421 -25.20 3.22 -0.33
N GLY A 422 -25.91 4.14 -0.98
CA GLY A 422 -27.28 3.91 -1.47
C GLY A 422 -28.35 3.90 -0.37
N ASP A 423 -29.49 3.28 -0.64
CA ASP A 423 -30.57 3.14 0.34
C ASP A 423 -30.37 1.89 1.20
N ALA A 424 -29.98 2.10 2.46
CA ALA A 424 -29.74 1.02 3.41
C ALA A 424 -31.03 0.26 3.78
N ASN A 425 -32.22 0.83 3.57
CA ASN A 425 -33.50 0.15 3.87
C ASN A 425 -33.73 -1.09 2.99
N LYS A 426 -32.99 -1.22 1.87
CA LYS A 426 -33.05 -2.40 1.00
C LYS A 426 -32.47 -3.66 1.65
N GLN A 427 -31.56 -3.50 2.62
CA GLN A 427 -30.89 -4.61 3.29
C GLN A 427 -31.11 -4.60 4.80
N ILE A 428 -31.25 -3.43 5.41
CA ILE A 428 -31.40 -3.26 6.87
C ILE A 428 -32.88 -3.03 7.21
N PRO A 429 -33.52 -3.93 7.99
CA PRO A 429 -34.88 -3.70 8.46
C PRO A 429 -34.92 -2.48 9.37
N THR A 430 -35.89 -1.58 9.17
CA THR A 430 -36.07 -0.38 10.00
C THR A 430 -36.84 -0.67 11.28
N ALA A 431 -37.67 -1.72 11.26
CA ALA A 431 -38.40 -2.24 12.40
C ALA A 431 -38.56 -3.75 12.26
N CYS A 432 -38.50 -4.44 13.40
CA CYS A 432 -38.81 -5.83 13.57
C CYS A 432 -39.94 -5.93 14.61
N PRO A 433 -41.22 -5.86 14.19
CA PRO A 433 -42.36 -5.78 15.11
C PRO A 433 -42.36 -6.90 16.14
N GLY A 434 -42.68 -6.61 17.40
CA GLY A 434 -42.60 -7.56 18.51
C GLY A 434 -41.20 -7.74 19.10
N ALA A 435 -40.19 -7.03 18.57
CA ALA A 435 -38.80 -7.11 19.05
C ALA A 435 -38.18 -5.72 19.23
N PHE A 436 -37.93 -4.99 18.15
CA PHE A 436 -37.24 -3.70 18.20
C PHE A 436 -37.40 -2.84 16.94
N THR A 437 -37.06 -1.57 17.06
CA THR A 437 -36.85 -0.66 15.92
C THR A 437 -35.38 -0.29 15.78
N VAL A 438 -34.93 -0.04 14.56
CA VAL A 438 -33.59 0.47 14.26
C VAL A 438 -33.68 1.98 14.07
N SER A 439 -33.17 2.73 15.04
CA SER A 439 -33.23 4.20 15.04
C SER A 439 -32.09 4.82 14.24
N ARG A 440 -30.92 4.16 14.22
CA ARG A 440 -29.72 4.61 13.50
C ARG A 440 -29.01 3.43 12.84
N TYR A 441 -28.48 3.67 11.65
CA TYR A 441 -27.59 2.79 10.92
C TYR A 441 -26.43 3.61 10.35
N MET A 442 -25.20 3.12 10.48
CA MET A 442 -24.00 3.76 9.94
C MET A 442 -23.01 2.68 9.47
N MET A 443 -22.59 2.78 8.21
CA MET A 443 -21.43 2.03 7.72
C MET A 443 -20.17 2.90 7.88
N SER A 444 -19.09 2.30 8.35
CA SER A 444 -17.80 2.94 8.56
C SER A 444 -16.68 1.95 8.25
N VAL A 445 -15.51 2.43 7.84
CA VAL A 445 -14.29 1.62 7.80
C VAL A 445 -13.20 2.27 8.63
N ASN A 446 -12.19 1.49 9.02
CA ASN A 446 -10.99 2.02 9.63
C ASN A 446 -10.17 2.84 8.63
N LYS A 447 -9.57 3.90 9.14
CA LYS A 447 -8.63 4.79 8.49
C LYS A 447 -7.36 4.94 9.31
N ARG A 448 -6.24 4.71 8.65
CA ARG A 448 -4.88 4.93 9.16
C ARG A 448 -4.22 6.20 8.61
N ASP A 449 -4.46 6.54 7.36
CA ASP A 449 -3.90 7.75 6.73
C ASP A 449 -4.77 9.00 6.95
N GLY A 450 -4.33 10.13 6.41
CA GLY A 450 -5.04 11.40 6.48
C GLY A 450 -6.10 11.62 5.40
N ALA A 451 -6.38 10.63 4.54
CA ALA A 451 -7.43 10.75 3.54
C ALA A 451 -8.75 10.18 4.09
N PRO A 452 -9.78 11.02 4.31
CA PRO A 452 -11.04 10.53 4.86
C PRO A 452 -11.84 9.75 3.82
N ILE A 453 -12.74 8.88 4.29
CA ILE A 453 -13.79 8.28 3.44
C ILE A 453 -15.10 8.99 3.69
N CYS A 454 -15.57 9.69 2.67
CA CYS A 454 -16.83 10.41 2.65
C CYS A 454 -17.92 9.48 2.11
N ARG A 455 -18.95 9.21 2.91
CA ARG A 455 -20.03 8.28 2.57
C ARG A 455 -21.36 9.01 2.52
N LEU A 456 -22.19 8.65 1.54
CA LEU A 456 -23.59 9.05 1.49
C LEU A 456 -24.49 7.82 1.45
N GLN A 457 -25.45 7.76 2.38
CA GLN A 457 -26.52 6.77 2.36
C GLN A 457 -27.88 7.40 2.66
N THR A 458 -28.95 6.66 2.37
CA THR A 458 -30.31 6.96 2.84
C THR A 458 -30.74 5.88 3.83
N PHE A 459 -31.36 6.28 4.94
CA PHE A 459 -31.96 5.36 5.91
C PHE A 459 -33.21 6.00 6.50
N ARG A 460 -34.34 5.28 6.51
CA ARG A 460 -35.66 5.79 6.96
C ARG A 460 -36.04 7.11 6.27
N GLY A 461 -35.73 7.23 4.98
CA GLY A 461 -35.99 8.43 4.17
C GLY A 461 -35.12 9.65 4.50
N LYS A 462 -34.14 9.51 5.39
CA LYS A 462 -33.18 10.56 5.75
C LYS A 462 -31.85 10.34 5.03
N LEU A 463 -31.25 11.41 4.52
CA LEU A 463 -29.89 11.39 4.00
C LEU A 463 -28.90 11.42 5.18
N VAL A 464 -27.89 10.57 5.12
CA VAL A 464 -26.84 10.48 6.14
C VAL A 464 -25.49 10.65 5.46
N PHE A 465 -24.80 11.72 5.84
CA PHE A 465 -23.45 12.04 5.39
C PHE A 465 -22.47 11.64 6.50
N ASN A 466 -21.51 10.78 6.17
CA ASN A 466 -20.49 10.34 7.11
C ASN A 466 -19.11 10.62 6.54
N MET A 467 -18.16 10.95 7.40
CA MET A 467 -16.75 11.05 7.08
C MET A 467 -15.98 10.19 8.06
N ASP A 468 -15.45 9.06 7.60
CA ASP A 468 -14.51 8.23 8.36
C ASP A 468 -13.14 8.91 8.28
N TYR A 469 -12.56 9.30 9.42
CA TYR A 469 -11.29 10.02 9.45
C TYR A 469 -10.39 9.54 10.60
N ASN A 470 -9.08 9.67 10.38
CA ASN A 470 -8.09 9.49 11.43
C ASN A 470 -7.96 10.80 12.24
N PRO A 471 -8.33 10.85 13.54
CA PRO A 471 -8.25 12.05 14.34
C PRO A 471 -6.80 12.49 14.65
N ASP A 472 -5.82 11.61 14.46
CA ASP A 472 -4.39 11.97 14.52
C ASP A 472 -3.93 12.76 13.29
N ALA A 473 -4.67 12.69 12.18
CA ALA A 473 -4.36 13.40 10.92
C ALA A 473 -5.30 14.59 10.67
N ILE A 474 -6.60 14.42 10.91
CA ILE A 474 -7.63 15.46 10.75
C ILE A 474 -8.25 15.75 12.11
N PRO A 475 -8.09 16.96 12.68
CA PRO A 475 -8.77 17.32 13.91
C PRO A 475 -10.28 17.13 13.81
N ARG A 476 -10.90 16.73 14.93
CA ARG A 476 -12.34 16.40 14.96
C ARG A 476 -13.21 17.56 14.47
N GLU A 477 -12.89 18.77 14.92
CA GLU A 477 -13.62 19.99 14.63
C GLU A 477 -13.62 20.25 13.12
N VAL A 478 -12.46 20.06 12.48
CA VAL A 478 -12.30 20.21 11.02
C VAL A 478 -13.15 19.18 10.26
N ALA A 479 -13.11 17.90 10.66
CA ALA A 479 -13.92 16.86 10.02
C ALA A 479 -15.44 17.13 10.17
N GLU A 480 -15.86 17.60 11.33
CA GLU A 480 -17.24 17.97 11.62
C GLU A 480 -17.71 19.20 10.82
N GLU A 481 -16.87 20.23 10.73
CA GLU A 481 -17.11 21.42 9.90
C GLU A 481 -17.20 21.07 8.42
N TRP A 482 -16.29 20.25 7.91
CA TRP A 482 -16.33 19.79 6.52
C TRP A 482 -17.58 18.98 6.22
N THR A 483 -17.96 18.08 7.11
CA THR A 483 -19.18 17.27 6.95
C THR A 483 -20.42 18.16 6.97
N GLN A 484 -20.46 19.20 7.81
CA GLN A 484 -21.55 20.17 7.82
C GLN A 484 -21.59 21.01 6.54
N ALA A 485 -20.45 21.58 6.12
CA ALA A 485 -20.35 22.35 4.88
C ALA A 485 -20.74 21.52 3.65
N TRP A 486 -20.46 20.21 3.69
CA TRP A 486 -20.86 19.26 2.65
C TRP A 486 -22.38 19.09 2.58
N VAL A 487 -23.04 18.89 3.74
CA VAL A 487 -24.50 18.85 3.85
C VAL A 487 -25.12 20.16 3.35
N ASP A 488 -24.64 21.30 3.85
CA ASP A 488 -25.19 22.61 3.52
C ASP A 488 -25.08 22.92 2.03
N THR A 489 -23.92 22.59 1.43
CA THR A 489 -23.70 22.74 -0.01
C THR A 489 -24.63 21.82 -0.79
N ALA A 490 -24.74 20.54 -0.44
CA ALA A 490 -25.64 19.62 -1.13
C ALA A 490 -27.12 20.05 -1.03
N ALA A 491 -27.53 20.60 0.12
CA ALA A 491 -28.89 21.10 0.35
C ALA A 491 -29.27 22.28 -0.56
N LEU A 492 -28.29 23.02 -1.12
CA LEU A 492 -28.55 24.13 -2.03
C LEU A 492 -29.37 23.72 -3.27
N ILE A 493 -29.33 22.45 -3.69
CA ILE A 493 -30.13 21.96 -4.82
C ILE A 493 -31.64 22.09 -4.57
N ALA A 494 -32.07 22.02 -3.31
CA ALA A 494 -33.47 22.08 -2.92
C ALA A 494 -34.05 23.50 -2.86
N TYR A 495 -33.20 24.53 -2.79
CA TYR A 495 -33.67 25.91 -2.76
C TYR A 495 -34.10 26.34 -4.17
N PRO A 496 -35.05 27.28 -4.34
CA PRO A 496 -35.30 27.95 -5.62
C PRO A 496 -34.16 28.92 -5.96
N LEU A 497 -33.85 29.13 -7.25
CA LEU A 497 -32.90 30.17 -7.68
C LEU A 497 -33.66 31.52 -7.66
N GLY A 498 -33.11 32.54 -7.01
CA GLY A 498 -33.66 33.91 -7.10
C GLY A 498 -34.73 34.31 -6.10
N CYS A 499 -34.97 33.53 -5.03
CA CYS A 499 -35.64 34.09 -3.84
C CYS A 499 -34.65 35.02 -3.12
N ARG A 500 -34.54 36.26 -3.60
CA ARG A 500 -34.03 37.35 -2.77
C ARG A 500 -34.82 37.29 -1.46
N THR A 501 -34.11 37.37 -0.35
CA THR A 501 -34.67 37.45 1.01
C THR A 501 -35.96 38.27 1.01
N PRO A 502 -37.02 37.84 1.74
CA PRO A 502 -38.23 38.64 1.83
C PRO A 502 -37.89 39.93 2.60
N VAL A 503 -37.48 40.96 1.86
CA VAL A 503 -37.71 42.32 2.29
C VAL A 503 -39.21 42.40 2.45
N CYS A 504 -39.64 42.77 3.65
CA CYS A 504 -41.02 42.99 4.03
C CYS A 504 -41.63 44.05 3.08
N VAL A 505 -42.14 43.63 1.91
CA VAL A 505 -42.86 44.51 1.00
C VAL A 505 -44.28 44.61 1.52
N ARG A 506 -44.50 45.66 2.32
CA ARG A 506 -45.84 46.21 2.56
C ARG A 506 -46.54 46.39 1.21
N VAL A 507 -47.72 45.79 1.11
CA VAL A 507 -48.83 46.06 0.18
C VAL A 507 -48.63 47.32 -0.67
N SER A 508 -48.32 47.14 -1.96
CA SER A 508 -48.53 48.14 -3.02
C SER A 508 -48.46 47.46 -4.39
N VAL A 509 -49.40 46.53 -4.66
CA VAL A 509 -49.55 45.87 -5.98
C VAL A 509 -50.87 46.30 -6.63
N LEU A 510 -51.22 47.58 -6.56
CA LEU A 510 -52.38 48.13 -7.29
C LEU A 510 -52.05 49.23 -8.31
N SER A 511 -50.76 49.51 -8.57
CA SER A 511 -50.38 50.61 -9.46
C SER A 511 -49.55 50.21 -10.68
N ALA A 512 -49.28 48.93 -10.91
CA ALA A 512 -48.35 48.49 -11.97
C ALA A 512 -48.97 47.58 -13.07
N LEU A 513 -50.29 47.38 -13.09
CA LEU A 513 -50.96 46.55 -14.11
C LEU A 513 -51.57 47.33 -15.29
N SER A 514 -51.25 48.60 -15.45
CA SER A 514 -51.59 49.37 -16.63
C SER A 514 -50.32 49.97 -17.22
N LEU A 515 -49.74 49.31 -18.23
CA LEU A 515 -49.04 49.87 -19.41
C LEU A 515 -48.01 48.88 -20.01
N PHE A 516 -48.20 48.53 -21.31
CA PHE A 516 -47.33 47.79 -22.27
C PHE A 516 -47.16 46.26 -22.05
N VAL A 517 -47.24 45.30 -22.99
CA VAL A 517 -47.44 45.10 -24.47
C VAL A 517 -47.91 43.63 -24.66
N PRO A 518 -48.61 43.24 -25.76
CA PRO A 518 -49.27 41.93 -25.87
C PRO A 518 -48.27 40.84 -26.30
N ASN A 519 -47.87 39.98 -25.36
CA ASN A 519 -47.19 38.73 -25.70
C ASN A 519 -47.86 37.58 -24.92
N PRO A 520 -48.51 36.61 -25.61
CA PRO A 520 -49.18 35.49 -24.97
C PRO A 520 -48.28 34.71 -24.00
N LEU A 521 -46.98 34.63 -24.30
CA LEU A 521 -46.01 33.92 -23.47
C LEU A 521 -45.71 34.65 -22.15
N SER A 522 -45.72 35.99 -22.16
CA SER A 522 -45.49 36.78 -20.94
C SER A 522 -46.71 36.77 -20.03
N THR A 523 -47.91 36.74 -20.60
CA THR A 523 -49.17 36.58 -19.86
C THR A 523 -49.27 35.18 -19.25
N ALA A 524 -48.93 34.12 -20.01
CA ALA A 524 -48.90 32.75 -19.50
C ALA A 524 -47.88 32.58 -18.36
N MET A 525 -46.68 33.18 -18.47
CA MET A 525 -45.67 33.12 -17.40
C MET A 525 -46.05 33.93 -16.15
N ALA A 526 -46.70 35.08 -16.32
CA ALA A 526 -47.21 35.88 -15.21
C ALA A 526 -48.36 35.15 -14.48
N LEU A 527 -49.26 34.50 -15.22
CA LEU A 527 -50.31 33.65 -14.66
C LEU A 527 -49.73 32.41 -13.97
N LEU A 528 -48.76 31.71 -14.57
CA LEU A 528 -48.12 30.54 -13.95
C LEU A 528 -47.44 30.92 -12.62
N THR A 529 -46.81 32.09 -12.57
CA THR A 529 -46.20 32.63 -11.34
C THR A 529 -47.26 32.96 -10.30
N ALA A 530 -48.36 33.61 -10.69
CA ALA A 530 -49.48 33.91 -9.79
C ALA A 530 -50.17 32.64 -9.26
N THR A 531 -50.35 31.63 -10.12
CA THR A 531 -50.91 30.31 -9.78
C THR A 531 -50.02 29.57 -8.79
N THR A 532 -48.70 29.63 -8.97
CA THR A 532 -47.73 29.00 -8.06
C THR A 532 -47.71 29.70 -6.69
N MET A 533 -47.80 31.03 -6.66
CA MET A 533 -47.89 31.78 -5.39
C MET A 533 -49.22 31.53 -4.67
N ALA A 534 -50.33 31.42 -5.42
CA ALA A 534 -51.63 31.09 -4.85
C ALA A 534 -51.67 29.66 -4.27
N ALA A 535 -51.07 28.69 -4.95
CA ALA A 535 -50.93 27.32 -4.45
C ALA A 535 -50.09 27.27 -3.16
N PHE A 536 -49.07 28.12 -3.05
CA PHE A 536 -48.24 28.23 -1.85
C PHE A 536 -49.03 28.80 -0.66
N SER A 537 -49.80 29.88 -0.87
CA SER A 537 -50.69 30.44 0.16
C SER A 537 -51.81 29.47 0.55
N PHE A 538 -52.30 28.64 -0.37
CA PHE A 538 -53.32 27.63 -0.09
C PHE A 538 -52.76 26.49 0.78
N SER A 539 -51.50 26.08 0.55
CA SER A 539 -50.81 25.10 1.38
C SER A 539 -50.54 25.61 2.80
N GLU A 540 -50.20 26.90 2.97
CA GLU A 540 -50.10 27.53 4.30
C GLU A 540 -51.46 27.63 5.00
N LEU A 541 -52.54 27.90 4.24
CA LEU A 541 -53.88 27.96 4.82
C LEU A 541 -54.30 26.58 5.38
N LEU A 542 -54.04 25.50 4.62
CA LEU A 542 -54.35 24.12 5.01
C LEU A 542 -53.50 23.62 6.18
N SER A 543 -52.26 24.10 6.34
CA SER A 543 -51.39 23.72 7.45
C SER A 543 -51.64 24.53 8.73
N SER A 544 -52.27 25.71 8.62
CA SER A 544 -52.49 26.63 9.76
C SER A 544 -53.68 26.30 10.67
N ASN A 545 -54.51 25.30 10.33
CA ASN A 545 -55.70 24.88 11.09
C ASN A 545 -56.70 26.02 11.46
N ARG A 546 -56.66 27.16 10.75
CA ARG A 546 -57.60 28.29 10.94
C ARG A 546 -58.70 28.28 9.86
N ALA A 547 -59.88 28.76 10.22
CA ALA A 547 -60.97 28.91 9.26
C ALA A 547 -60.62 29.99 8.20
N PRO A 548 -60.81 29.71 6.89
CA PRO A 548 -60.58 30.69 5.83
C PRO A 548 -61.51 31.89 5.96
N THR A 549 -60.98 33.10 5.81
CA THR A 549 -61.75 34.35 5.71
C THR A 549 -62.57 34.40 4.41
N ASN A 550 -63.62 35.23 4.37
CA ASN A 550 -64.45 35.36 3.16
C ASN A 550 -63.66 35.83 1.92
N ASN A 551 -62.64 36.67 2.11
CA ASN A 551 -61.76 37.11 1.02
C ASN A 551 -60.90 35.96 0.49
N GLU A 552 -60.37 35.11 1.37
CA GLU A 552 -59.61 33.92 0.97
C GLU A 552 -60.51 32.93 0.20
N ARG A 553 -61.75 32.73 0.65
CA ARG A 553 -62.73 31.87 -0.06
C ARG A 553 -63.09 32.40 -1.44
N GLN A 554 -63.34 33.71 -1.57
CA GLN A 554 -63.62 34.32 -2.88
C GLN A 554 -62.41 34.23 -3.82
N CYS A 555 -61.20 34.45 -3.30
CA CYS A 555 -59.96 34.32 -4.08
C CYS A 555 -59.78 32.88 -4.60
N THR A 556 -60.02 31.88 -3.75
CA THR A 556 -60.00 30.47 -4.14
C THR A 556 -61.05 30.14 -5.21
N LEU A 557 -62.27 30.67 -5.10
CA LEU A 557 -63.32 30.44 -6.10
C LEU A 557 -62.97 31.03 -7.46
N SER A 558 -62.41 32.25 -7.50
CA SER A 558 -61.95 32.85 -8.76
C SER A 558 -60.77 32.08 -9.38
N LEU A 559 -59.85 31.55 -8.57
CA LEU A 559 -58.75 30.70 -9.05
C LEU A 559 -59.27 29.38 -9.65
N ILE A 560 -60.21 28.71 -8.99
CA ILE A 560 -60.83 27.48 -9.50
C ILE A 560 -61.56 27.74 -10.83
N GLN A 561 -62.24 28.87 -10.96
CA GLN A 561 -62.91 29.26 -12.21
C GLN A 561 -61.90 29.56 -13.32
N GLY A 562 -60.77 30.19 -12.99
CA GLY A 562 -59.66 30.40 -13.93
C GLY A 562 -59.04 29.10 -14.43
N TRP A 563 -58.80 28.14 -13.53
CA TRP A 563 -58.26 26.82 -13.89
C TRP A 563 -59.18 26.02 -14.80
N ARG A 564 -60.49 26.07 -14.60
CA ARG A 564 -61.44 25.38 -15.50
C ARG A 564 -61.41 25.94 -16.91
N ALA A 565 -61.33 27.26 -17.05
CA ALA A 565 -61.22 27.90 -18.37
C ALA A 565 -59.88 27.56 -19.08
N GLU A 566 -58.81 27.35 -18.31
CA GLU A 566 -57.49 26.97 -18.84
C GLU A 566 -57.40 25.47 -19.18
N GLU A 567 -58.07 24.62 -18.41
CA GLU A 567 -58.27 23.19 -18.69
C GLU A 567 -59.04 23.00 -20.00
N ASP A 568 -60.14 23.73 -20.20
CA ASP A 568 -60.92 23.72 -21.45
C ASP A 568 -60.07 24.17 -22.65
N ALA A 569 -59.17 25.16 -22.47
CA ALA A 569 -58.27 25.63 -23.52
C ALA A 569 -57.17 24.61 -23.86
N LEU A 570 -56.59 23.96 -22.85
CA LEU A 570 -55.57 22.93 -23.01
C LEU A 570 -56.13 21.65 -23.64
N GLU A 571 -57.35 21.25 -23.29
CA GLU A 571 -58.04 20.14 -23.97
C GLU A 571 -58.23 20.43 -25.47
N GLY A 572 -58.53 21.69 -25.82
CA GLY A 572 -58.59 22.16 -27.21
C GLY A 572 -57.25 22.03 -27.96
N GLU A 573 -56.13 22.43 -27.33
CA GLU A 573 -54.79 22.32 -27.93
C GLU A 573 -54.32 20.86 -28.06
N VAL A 574 -54.59 20.02 -27.05
CA VAL A 574 -54.27 18.58 -27.09
C VAL A 574 -55.05 17.92 -28.22
N HIS A 575 -56.34 18.24 -28.38
CA HIS A 575 -57.14 17.73 -29.49
C HIS A 575 -56.56 18.14 -30.86
N ALA A 576 -56.15 19.41 -31.00
CA ALA A 576 -55.52 19.90 -32.24
C ALA A 576 -54.19 19.19 -32.56
N LEU A 577 -53.35 18.93 -31.54
CA LEU A 577 -52.11 18.19 -31.70
C LEU A 577 -52.35 16.72 -32.06
N GLN A 578 -53.39 16.09 -31.48
CA GLN A 578 -53.77 14.72 -31.82
C GLN A 578 -54.16 14.63 -33.30
N VAL A 579 -54.96 15.58 -33.80
CA VAL A 579 -55.37 15.67 -35.22
C VAL A 579 -54.14 15.84 -36.13
N ALA A 580 -53.20 16.73 -35.76
CA ALA A 580 -51.98 16.95 -36.53
C ALA A 580 -51.09 15.69 -36.58
N LEU A 581 -51.02 14.93 -35.49
CA LEU A 581 -50.25 13.69 -35.40
C LEU A 581 -50.87 12.59 -36.28
N THR A 582 -52.21 12.47 -36.29
CA THR A 582 -52.93 11.53 -37.16
C THR A 582 -52.72 11.85 -38.63
N GLN A 583 -52.73 13.13 -39.01
CA GLN A 583 -52.44 13.56 -40.39
C GLN A 583 -50.99 13.27 -40.81
N LYS A 584 -50.03 13.42 -39.91
CA LYS A 584 -48.61 13.11 -40.18
C LYS A 584 -48.36 11.60 -40.29
N SER A 585 -49.08 10.81 -39.49
CA SER A 585 -49.04 9.33 -39.55
C SER A 585 -49.63 8.81 -40.87
N ALA A 586 -50.70 9.44 -41.39
CA ALA A 586 -51.26 9.11 -42.70
C ALA A 586 -50.26 9.40 -43.84
N LYS A 587 -49.58 10.56 -43.81
CA LYS A 587 -48.55 10.91 -44.80
C LYS A 587 -47.34 9.98 -44.81
N LEU A 588 -46.98 9.41 -43.66
CA LEU A 588 -45.86 8.46 -43.55
C LEU A 588 -46.22 7.06 -44.07
N LYS A 589 -47.50 6.68 -44.07
CA LYS A 589 -47.97 5.41 -44.65
C LYS A 589 -47.96 5.40 -46.18
N ASP A 590 -48.14 6.56 -46.83
CA ASP A 590 -48.11 6.65 -48.31
C ASP A 590 -46.68 6.71 -48.89
N SER A 591 -45.66 7.00 -48.07
CA SER A 591 -44.26 7.12 -48.52
C SER A 591 -43.46 5.80 -48.51
N CYS A 592 -44.08 4.68 -48.16
CA CYS A 592 -43.38 3.40 -47.98
C CYS A 592 -43.84 2.32 -48.97
N SER A 593 -43.80 2.62 -50.28
CA SER A 593 -43.98 1.60 -51.32
C SER A 593 -43.29 1.96 -52.64
N THR A 594 -41.96 2.14 -52.66
CA THR A 594 -41.16 1.97 -53.89
C THR A 594 -39.66 1.87 -53.58
N SER A 595 -39.06 0.72 -53.94
CA SER A 595 -37.79 0.56 -54.69
C SER A 595 -36.86 -0.51 -54.11
N SER A 596 -36.85 -1.67 -54.78
CA SER A 596 -35.71 -2.58 -54.85
C SER A 596 -35.04 -2.41 -56.22
N ALA A 597 -33.73 -2.15 -56.29
CA ALA A 597 -32.83 -2.65 -57.34
C ALA A 597 -31.41 -2.05 -57.23
N ALA A 598 -30.43 -2.95 -57.13
CA ALA A 598 -29.11 -2.98 -57.76
C ALA A 598 -28.26 -1.69 -57.94
N ARG A 599 -26.99 -1.75 -57.49
CA ARG A 599 -25.80 -1.79 -58.38
C ARG A 599 -24.47 -1.82 -57.62
N SER A 600 -23.64 -2.78 -58.02
CA SER A 600 -22.19 -2.81 -57.92
C SER A 600 -21.55 -1.87 -58.96
N ARG A 601 -20.37 -1.28 -58.67
CA ARG A 601 -19.33 -0.86 -59.64
C ARG A 601 -18.07 -0.24 -58.97
N PRO A 602 -16.93 -0.02 -59.69
CA PRO A 602 -15.67 -0.72 -59.45
C PRO A 602 -14.48 0.21 -59.12
N ARG A 603 -13.31 -0.38 -58.84
CA ARG A 603 -12.05 0.32 -58.52
C ARG A 603 -11.07 0.19 -59.68
N THR A 604 -10.61 1.33 -60.21
CA THR A 604 -9.67 1.46 -61.33
C THR A 604 -8.21 1.50 -60.88
N THR A 605 -7.36 0.92 -61.73
CA THR A 605 -5.90 0.80 -61.69
C THR A 605 -5.19 2.00 -62.34
N ARG A 606 -3.95 2.32 -61.90
CA ARG A 606 -2.85 2.71 -62.82
C ARG A 606 -1.47 2.54 -62.15
N SER A 607 -0.55 1.97 -62.92
CA SER A 607 0.81 1.51 -62.61
C SER A 607 1.91 2.45 -63.11
N SER A 608 3.16 2.13 -62.72
CA SER A 608 4.41 2.06 -63.53
C SER A 608 5.60 2.49 -62.64
N ARG A 609 6.79 1.88 -62.57
CA ARG A 609 7.69 1.12 -63.49
C ARG A 609 8.63 0.23 -62.62
N ARG A 610 8.91 -1.06 -62.94
CA ARG A 610 9.89 -1.64 -63.92
C ARG A 610 11.37 -1.45 -63.50
N ASP A 611 12.33 -2.37 -63.56
CA ASP A 611 12.55 -3.75 -64.11
C ASP A 611 13.78 -4.32 -63.33
N GLU A 612 13.94 -5.60 -62.94
CA GLU A 612 14.47 -6.80 -63.67
C GLU A 612 15.44 -7.59 -62.71
N PRO A 613 15.93 -8.83 -62.99
CA PRO A 613 15.32 -10.14 -62.70
C PRO A 613 16.16 -11.07 -61.75
N PRO A 614 15.66 -12.26 -61.37
CA PRO A 614 16.33 -13.20 -60.44
C PRO A 614 16.86 -14.49 -61.11
N ASP A 615 17.98 -15.05 -60.61
CA ASP A 615 18.27 -16.51 -60.48
C ASP A 615 19.64 -16.76 -59.75
N PRO A 616 20.08 -18.00 -59.41
CA PRO A 616 19.70 -18.78 -58.21
C PRO A 616 20.90 -19.25 -57.32
N ALA A 617 20.56 -19.82 -56.16
CA ALA A 617 21.22 -20.90 -55.39
C ALA A 617 22.77 -21.03 -55.30
N ASP A 618 23.31 -21.05 -54.06
CA ASP A 618 24.43 -21.94 -53.67
C ASP A 618 24.40 -22.21 -52.13
N PRO A 619 24.36 -23.48 -51.67
CA PRO A 619 24.40 -23.87 -50.27
C PRO A 619 25.81 -24.18 -49.79
N ARG A 620 26.34 -23.52 -48.75
CA ARG A 620 27.57 -23.97 -48.07
C ARG A 620 27.55 -23.79 -46.55
N LEU A 621 27.40 -24.92 -45.87
CA LEU A 621 28.02 -25.22 -44.58
C LEU A 621 29.55 -25.04 -44.68
N PRO A 622 30.24 -24.68 -43.58
CA PRO A 622 31.62 -25.10 -43.39
C PRO A 622 31.73 -26.11 -42.25
N ARG A 623 32.13 -27.33 -42.61
CA ARG A 623 33.05 -28.14 -41.79
C ARG A 623 34.44 -27.51 -41.87
N LEU A 624 35.22 -27.65 -40.80
CA LEU A 624 36.68 -27.88 -40.69
C LEU A 624 37.00 -27.63 -39.20
N ALA A 625 37.36 -28.60 -38.35
CA ALA A 625 38.48 -29.53 -38.43
C ALA A 625 39.75 -28.85 -38.98
N GLY A 626 40.47 -28.17 -38.08
CA GLY A 626 41.85 -27.71 -38.29
C GLY A 626 42.58 -27.73 -36.96
N GLY A 627 43.53 -28.66 -36.80
CA GLY A 627 44.49 -28.63 -35.70
C GLY A 627 45.52 -27.52 -35.93
N GLY A 628 45.92 -26.85 -34.86
CA GLY A 628 47.03 -25.89 -34.90
C GLY A 628 47.01 -24.89 -33.73
N ALA A 629 48.08 -24.93 -32.95
CA ALA A 629 48.52 -23.94 -31.95
C ALA A 629 47.73 -23.84 -30.62
N GLU A 630 48.30 -24.49 -29.60
CA GLU A 630 48.08 -24.24 -28.18
C GLU A 630 48.28 -22.75 -27.85
N ALA A 631 47.18 -22.00 -27.75
CA ALA A 631 47.18 -20.75 -27.01
C ALA A 631 47.28 -21.08 -25.52
N ARG A 632 48.50 -21.13 -24.97
CA ARG A 632 48.69 -21.12 -23.51
C ARG A 632 48.09 -19.82 -22.97
N PRO A 633 47.06 -19.86 -22.11
CA PRO A 633 46.53 -18.65 -21.51
C PRO A 633 47.56 -18.08 -20.53
N SER A 634 48.25 -17.02 -20.92
CA SER A 634 49.26 -16.33 -20.10
C SER A 634 48.67 -15.42 -19.02
N SER A 635 47.35 -15.41 -18.82
CA SER A 635 46.71 -14.49 -17.88
C SER A 635 46.42 -15.18 -16.56
N GLY A 636 47.04 -14.73 -15.47
CA GLY A 636 46.67 -15.07 -14.09
C GLY A 636 45.29 -14.56 -13.65
N ARG A 637 44.31 -14.53 -14.57
CA ARG A 637 42.93 -14.18 -14.30
C ARG A 637 42.20 -15.40 -13.72
N PRO A 638 41.30 -15.20 -12.75
CA PRO A 638 40.49 -16.28 -12.22
C PRO A 638 39.59 -16.89 -13.31
N PHE A 639 39.38 -18.19 -13.22
CA PHE A 639 38.42 -18.90 -14.06
C PHE A 639 37.03 -18.74 -13.46
N HIS A 640 36.10 -18.17 -14.22
CA HIS A 640 34.73 -17.90 -13.76
C HIS A 640 33.75 -18.93 -14.34
N VAL A 641 33.01 -19.61 -13.48
CA VAL A 641 31.92 -20.53 -13.84
C VAL A 641 30.60 -19.93 -13.38
N VAL A 642 29.70 -19.66 -14.32
CA VAL A 642 28.33 -19.24 -14.02
C VAL A 642 27.43 -20.47 -14.05
N CYS A 643 26.86 -20.81 -12.90
CA CYS A 643 25.96 -21.94 -12.71
C CYS A 643 24.53 -21.47 -12.96
N THR A 644 23.94 -21.92 -14.06
CA THR A 644 22.53 -21.65 -14.38
C THR A 644 21.65 -22.46 -13.43
N PRO A 645 20.62 -21.85 -12.81
CA PRO A 645 19.58 -22.58 -12.11
C PRO A 645 18.80 -23.43 -13.11
N PHE A 646 18.36 -24.60 -12.67
CA PHE A 646 17.53 -25.46 -13.49
C PHE A 646 16.37 -26.05 -12.69
N ASP A 647 15.25 -26.22 -13.38
CA ASP A 647 14.07 -26.88 -12.86
C ASP A 647 14.35 -28.38 -12.67
N THR A 648 14.05 -28.92 -11.49
CA THR A 648 14.10 -30.36 -11.25
C THR A 648 13.22 -31.14 -12.22
N GLU A 649 12.17 -30.51 -12.73
CA GLU A 649 11.21 -31.06 -13.70
C GLU A 649 11.53 -30.73 -15.17
N MET A 650 12.75 -30.24 -15.48
CA MET A 650 13.10 -29.92 -16.86
C MET A 650 13.13 -31.13 -17.78
N SER A 651 12.93 -30.88 -19.09
CA SER A 651 13.01 -31.91 -20.12
C SER A 651 14.38 -32.61 -20.12
N GLU A 652 14.40 -33.89 -20.53
CA GLU A 652 15.65 -34.65 -20.64
C GLU A 652 16.68 -33.94 -21.54
N GLN A 653 16.24 -33.27 -22.60
CA GLN A 653 17.10 -32.49 -23.49
C GLN A 653 17.78 -31.31 -22.77
N ALA A 654 17.07 -30.61 -21.89
CA ALA A 654 17.65 -29.53 -21.10
C ALA A 654 18.63 -30.07 -20.06
N ARG A 655 18.31 -31.21 -19.43
CA ARG A 655 19.21 -31.92 -18.51
C ARG A 655 20.49 -32.38 -19.22
N GLU A 656 20.37 -32.96 -20.41
CA GLU A 656 21.50 -33.40 -21.21
C GLU A 656 22.39 -32.21 -21.62
N ALA A 657 21.81 -31.06 -21.99
CA ALA A 657 22.56 -29.86 -22.31
C ALA A 657 23.38 -29.33 -21.10
N VAL A 658 22.82 -29.39 -19.89
CA VAL A 658 23.53 -29.06 -18.65
C VAL A 658 24.68 -30.05 -18.39
N GLU A 659 24.43 -31.36 -18.52
CA GLU A 659 25.47 -32.37 -18.37
C GLU A 659 26.60 -32.24 -19.40
N GLN A 660 26.27 -31.94 -20.66
CA GLN A 660 27.26 -31.70 -21.71
C GLN A 660 28.15 -30.50 -21.39
N ARG A 661 27.57 -29.40 -20.86
CA ARG A 661 28.35 -28.25 -20.38
C ARG A 661 29.28 -28.62 -19.21
N LEU A 662 28.81 -29.43 -18.26
CA LEU A 662 29.63 -29.91 -17.15
C LEU A 662 30.80 -30.79 -17.63
N ARG A 663 30.54 -31.74 -18.54
CA ARG A 663 31.59 -32.58 -19.15
C ARG A 663 32.59 -31.74 -19.95
N ALA A 664 32.14 -30.66 -20.59
CA ALA A 664 33.03 -29.73 -21.29
C ALA A 664 33.95 -28.98 -20.31
N VAL A 665 33.44 -28.53 -19.15
CA VAL A 665 34.25 -27.90 -18.09
C VAL A 665 35.25 -28.90 -17.51
N GLU A 666 34.83 -30.13 -17.20
CA GLU A 666 35.71 -31.20 -16.71
C GLU A 666 36.82 -31.52 -17.73
N THR A 667 36.44 -31.72 -18.99
CA THR A 667 37.39 -31.98 -20.09
C THR A 667 38.36 -30.83 -20.27
N TRP A 668 37.88 -29.59 -20.18
CA TRP A 668 38.73 -28.40 -20.24
C TRP A 668 39.69 -28.37 -19.05
N LEU A 669 39.26 -28.68 -17.83
CA LEU A 669 40.14 -28.71 -16.65
C LEU A 669 41.22 -29.76 -16.77
N VAL A 670 40.84 -30.98 -17.17
CA VAL A 670 41.80 -32.08 -17.43
C VAL A 670 42.83 -31.65 -18.47
N ARG A 671 42.40 -31.01 -19.57
CA ARG A 671 43.30 -30.53 -20.65
C ARG A 671 44.15 -29.33 -20.23
N SER A 672 43.57 -28.39 -19.50
CA SER A 672 44.23 -27.19 -19.01
C SER A 672 45.30 -27.52 -17.96
N GLY A 673 45.28 -28.74 -17.42
CA GLY A 673 46.17 -29.16 -16.35
C GLY A 673 45.93 -28.33 -15.09
N THR A 674 47.01 -27.75 -14.55
CA THR A 674 47.01 -27.11 -13.21
C THR A 674 46.94 -25.58 -13.24
N TRP A 675 46.39 -24.99 -14.29
CA TRP A 675 46.61 -23.57 -14.62
C TRP A 675 45.77 -22.52 -13.88
N PRO A 676 44.47 -22.69 -13.55
CA PRO A 676 43.77 -21.64 -12.82
C PRO A 676 44.25 -21.60 -11.37
N ARG A 677 44.99 -20.55 -11.01
CA ARG A 677 45.35 -20.25 -9.62
C ARG A 677 44.15 -19.74 -8.82
N GLY A 678 43.16 -19.16 -9.50
CA GLY A 678 41.90 -18.70 -8.91
C GLY A 678 40.69 -19.24 -9.65
N ILE A 679 39.66 -19.62 -8.90
CA ILE A 679 38.36 -20.07 -9.42
C ILE A 679 37.24 -19.31 -8.73
N SER A 680 36.26 -18.88 -9.52
CA SER A 680 35.04 -18.25 -9.05
C SER A 680 33.84 -19.02 -9.60
N ILE A 681 33.00 -19.54 -8.73
CA ILE A 681 31.77 -20.25 -9.07
C ILE A 681 30.61 -19.41 -8.59
N ARG A 682 29.72 -19.01 -9.50
CA ARG A 682 28.60 -18.13 -9.21
C ARG A 682 27.32 -18.77 -9.72
N ALA A 683 26.42 -19.13 -8.82
CA ALA A 683 25.04 -19.37 -9.20
C ALA A 683 24.42 -18.08 -9.74
N GLU A 684 23.76 -18.18 -10.87
CA GLU A 684 23.01 -17.10 -11.46
C GLU A 684 21.82 -16.78 -10.55
N TYR A 685 21.72 -15.51 -10.19
CA TYR A 685 20.65 -15.03 -9.33
C TYR A 685 19.38 -14.92 -10.18
N LEU A 686 18.52 -15.93 -10.15
CA LEU A 686 17.12 -15.69 -10.42
C LEU A 686 16.55 -15.04 -9.15
N PRO A 687 15.98 -13.82 -9.24
CA PRO A 687 15.21 -13.29 -8.13
C PRO A 687 14.18 -14.36 -7.76
N ILE A 688 14.22 -14.81 -6.51
CA ILE A 688 13.35 -15.86 -5.98
C ILE A 688 11.94 -15.27 -5.82
N PHE A 689 11.30 -14.94 -6.94
CA PHE A 689 9.85 -14.92 -7.05
C PHE A 689 9.47 -16.34 -7.45
N MET A 690 9.40 -17.23 -6.46
CA MET A 690 8.92 -18.60 -6.66
C MET A 690 7.40 -18.56 -6.89
N GLU A 691 6.97 -18.22 -8.10
CA GLU A 691 5.64 -18.61 -8.58
C GLU A 691 5.62 -20.14 -8.77
N GLY A 692 4.72 -20.82 -8.05
CA GLY A 692 4.37 -22.22 -8.35
C GLY A 692 5.14 -23.34 -7.63
N GLY A 693 5.93 -23.07 -6.58
CA GLY A 693 6.49 -24.13 -5.73
C GLY A 693 7.54 -25.05 -6.37
N ARG A 694 8.02 -24.72 -7.58
CA ARG A 694 9.08 -25.49 -8.25
C ARG A 694 10.41 -25.27 -7.54
N ARG A 695 11.08 -26.36 -7.18
CA ARG A 695 12.38 -26.31 -6.50
C ARG A 695 13.48 -26.19 -7.56
N LEU A 696 13.87 -24.96 -7.89
CA LEU A 696 15.05 -24.75 -8.72
C LEU A 696 16.30 -25.19 -7.95
N THR A 697 17.11 -26.04 -8.57
CA THR A 697 18.42 -26.45 -8.04
C THR A 697 19.50 -25.80 -8.90
N SER A 698 20.53 -25.18 -8.32
CA SER A 698 21.68 -24.75 -9.10
C SER A 698 22.61 -25.91 -9.43
N THR A 699 23.35 -25.76 -10.53
CA THR A 699 24.44 -26.67 -10.90
C THR A 699 25.69 -26.52 -10.03
N VAL A 700 25.72 -25.63 -9.03
CA VAL A 700 26.90 -25.35 -8.20
C VAL A 700 27.50 -26.62 -7.61
N THR A 701 26.70 -27.51 -7.00
CA THR A 701 27.21 -28.76 -6.41
C THR A 701 27.86 -29.65 -7.47
N SER A 702 27.20 -29.81 -8.62
CA SER A 702 27.69 -30.65 -9.72
C SER A 702 28.97 -30.09 -10.35
N VAL A 703 29.02 -28.77 -10.53
CA VAL A 703 30.22 -28.04 -10.96
C VAL A 703 31.34 -28.30 -9.96
N LEU A 704 31.12 -28.06 -8.67
CA LEU A 704 32.14 -28.29 -7.66
C LEU A 704 32.62 -29.74 -7.70
N ARG A 705 31.74 -30.74 -7.68
CA ARG A 705 32.15 -32.16 -7.76
C ARG A 705 32.99 -32.48 -8.99
N ALA A 706 32.70 -31.90 -10.14
CA ALA A 706 33.46 -32.10 -11.37
C ALA A 706 34.83 -31.39 -11.35
N ILE A 707 34.91 -30.19 -10.77
CA ILE A 707 36.13 -29.38 -10.79
C ILE A 707 37.10 -29.80 -9.66
N LEU A 708 36.58 -30.22 -8.50
CA LEU A 708 37.35 -30.45 -7.29
C LEU A 708 38.43 -31.55 -7.35
N PRO A 709 38.27 -32.68 -8.06
CA PRO A 709 39.37 -33.64 -8.23
C PRO A 709 40.64 -33.03 -8.84
N HIS A 710 40.51 -31.91 -9.54
CA HIS A 710 41.59 -31.21 -10.23
C HIS A 710 42.14 -30.01 -9.42
N SER A 711 41.76 -29.86 -8.14
CA SER A 711 41.85 -28.61 -7.36
C SER A 711 43.07 -28.40 -6.46
N ARG A 712 43.97 -29.39 -6.32
CA ARG A 712 45.06 -29.37 -5.31
C ARG A 712 46.02 -28.17 -5.36
N ARG A 713 45.98 -27.36 -6.41
CA ARG A 713 46.86 -26.19 -6.62
C ARG A 713 46.16 -24.83 -6.58
N TRP A 714 44.86 -24.79 -6.31
CA TRP A 714 44.15 -23.51 -6.24
C TRP A 714 44.63 -22.69 -5.06
N ARG A 715 44.79 -21.39 -5.30
CA ARG A 715 45.14 -20.40 -4.30
C ARG A 715 43.93 -19.58 -3.89
N ASP A 716 43.01 -19.33 -4.82
CA ASP A 716 41.83 -18.50 -4.59
C ASP A 716 40.56 -19.25 -5.02
N LEU A 717 39.57 -19.32 -4.13
CA LEU A 717 38.26 -19.92 -4.40
C LEU A 717 37.15 -18.98 -3.94
N THR A 718 36.30 -18.55 -4.87
CA THR A 718 35.07 -17.79 -4.58
C THR A 718 33.86 -18.61 -4.96
N VAL A 719 32.89 -18.76 -4.05
CA VAL A 719 31.63 -19.46 -4.27
C VAL A 719 30.49 -18.52 -3.95
N THR A 720 29.56 -18.34 -4.88
CA THR A 720 28.32 -17.60 -4.66
C THR A 720 27.16 -18.56 -4.90
N ALA A 721 26.48 -18.97 -3.84
CA ALA A 721 25.48 -20.05 -3.84
C ALA A 721 24.51 -19.90 -2.66
N THR A 722 23.43 -20.66 -2.60
CA THR A 722 22.55 -20.69 -1.42
C THR A 722 23.19 -21.51 -0.28
N THR A 723 22.82 -21.26 0.97
CA THR A 723 23.32 -22.05 2.11
C THR A 723 22.92 -23.53 2.01
N GLY A 724 21.76 -23.84 1.40
CA GLY A 724 21.33 -25.21 1.12
C GLY A 724 22.28 -25.94 0.16
N GLU A 725 22.74 -25.27 -0.90
CA GLU A 725 23.72 -25.84 -1.84
C GLU A 725 25.08 -26.02 -1.18
N MET A 726 25.47 -25.12 -0.26
CA MET A 726 26.67 -25.31 0.55
C MET A 726 26.58 -26.55 1.46
N ALA A 727 25.39 -26.89 1.95
CA ALA A 727 25.20 -28.07 2.79
C ALA A 727 25.55 -29.37 2.03
N GLU A 728 25.30 -29.41 0.72
CA GLU A 728 25.68 -30.56 -0.13
C GLU A 728 27.19 -30.69 -0.35
N LEU A 729 27.96 -29.65 -0.05
CA LEU A 729 29.41 -29.63 -0.16
C LEU A 729 30.10 -30.10 1.13
N LEU A 730 29.42 -30.07 2.27
CA LEU A 730 30.00 -30.47 3.56
C LEU A 730 30.57 -31.89 3.58
N PRO A 731 29.96 -32.90 2.91
CA PRO A 731 30.51 -34.24 2.86
C PRO A 731 31.78 -34.35 2.00
N LEU A 732 32.03 -33.39 1.10
CA LEU A 732 33.18 -33.41 0.22
C LEU A 732 34.43 -33.02 1.02
N ARG A 733 35.30 -33.98 1.35
CA ARG A 733 36.61 -33.66 1.93
C ARG A 733 37.50 -33.06 0.86
N LEU A 734 37.62 -31.72 0.84
CA LEU A 734 38.48 -31.04 -0.12
C LEU A 734 39.89 -30.91 0.44
N ASP A 735 40.81 -31.66 -0.14
CA ASP A 735 42.24 -31.51 0.13
C ASP A 735 42.80 -30.37 -0.73
N LEU A 736 42.69 -29.14 -0.21
CA LEU A 736 43.13 -27.91 -0.86
C LEU A 736 44.37 -27.30 -0.14
N PRO A 737 45.52 -28.00 -0.11
CA PRO A 737 46.67 -27.60 0.72
C PRO A 737 47.32 -26.28 0.28
N GLN A 738 47.07 -25.84 -0.96
CA GLN A 738 47.62 -24.59 -1.50
C GLN A 738 46.65 -23.40 -1.42
N LEU A 739 45.42 -23.59 -0.92
CA LEU A 739 44.42 -22.55 -0.84
C LEU A 739 44.83 -21.47 0.15
N ARG A 740 44.88 -20.22 -0.32
CA ARG A 740 45.24 -19.02 0.44
C ARG A 740 44.07 -18.07 0.65
N SER A 741 43.10 -18.06 -0.27
CA SER A 741 41.93 -17.21 -0.20
C SER A 741 40.65 -18.00 -0.45
N PHE A 742 39.67 -17.83 0.43
CA PHE A 742 38.34 -18.40 0.29
C PHE A 742 37.27 -17.33 0.49
N ALA A 743 36.31 -17.25 -0.42
CA ALA A 743 35.15 -16.38 -0.30
C ALA A 743 33.86 -17.17 -0.55
N PHE A 744 32.89 -17.07 0.36
CA PHE A 744 31.55 -17.57 0.18
C PHE A 744 30.53 -16.44 0.32
N CYS A 745 29.62 -16.32 -0.64
CA CYS A 745 28.57 -15.31 -0.67
C CYS A 745 27.21 -15.99 -0.86
N GLU A 746 26.29 -15.79 0.07
CA GLU A 746 24.94 -16.33 -0.03
C GLU A 746 24.09 -15.60 -1.09
N LEU A 747 23.40 -16.37 -1.92
CA LEU A 747 22.39 -15.87 -2.86
C LEU A 747 21.00 -15.87 -2.20
N GLY A 748 20.27 -14.76 -2.31
CA GLY A 748 18.90 -14.63 -1.82
C GLY A 748 18.85 -14.40 -0.31
N GLY A 749 18.61 -13.17 0.12
CA GLY A 749 18.62 -12.81 1.54
C GLY A 749 17.61 -13.62 2.37
N SER A 750 18.09 -14.36 3.37
CA SER A 750 17.37 -14.91 4.54
C SER A 750 15.93 -15.42 4.34
N VAL A 751 15.60 -16.20 3.30
CA VAL A 751 14.23 -16.73 3.11
C VAL A 751 14.01 -18.15 3.66
N HIS A 752 15.03 -18.89 4.15
CA HIS A 752 14.82 -20.26 4.61
C HIS A 752 15.25 -20.56 6.06
N PRO A 753 14.30 -20.77 6.98
CA PRO A 753 14.55 -21.36 8.30
C PRO A 753 14.54 -22.88 8.14
N GLY A 754 15.68 -23.49 7.85
CA GLY A 754 15.70 -24.95 7.63
C GLY A 754 17.06 -25.62 7.58
N THR A 755 18.17 -24.91 7.80
CA THR A 755 19.45 -25.61 8.03
C THR A 755 19.52 -26.00 9.50
N ASP A 756 19.55 -27.30 9.75
CA ASP A 756 19.58 -27.98 11.05
C ASP A 756 20.82 -27.68 11.94
N GLY A 757 21.52 -26.56 11.70
CA GLY A 757 22.72 -26.17 12.45
C GLY A 757 23.96 -27.01 12.17
N ARG A 758 23.92 -27.90 11.15
CA ARG A 758 24.99 -28.88 10.89
C ARG A 758 26.01 -28.48 9.81
N THR A 759 25.95 -27.27 9.27
CA THR A 759 26.90 -26.78 8.27
C THR A 759 28.29 -26.47 8.87
N ARG A 760 29.11 -27.51 9.08
CA ARG A 760 30.56 -27.37 9.29
C ARG A 760 31.27 -27.54 7.94
N PRO A 761 31.96 -26.53 7.38
CA PRO A 761 32.75 -26.66 6.17
C PRO A 761 34.04 -27.41 6.46
N VAL A 762 33.91 -28.68 6.86
CA VAL A 762 35.02 -29.60 7.12
C VAL A 762 35.91 -29.69 5.88
N PHE A 763 35.38 -29.41 4.70
CA PHE A 763 36.14 -29.32 3.47
C PHE A 763 37.30 -28.32 3.47
N LEU A 764 37.28 -27.29 4.32
CA LEU A 764 38.39 -26.34 4.44
C LEU A 764 39.46 -26.80 5.45
N SER A 765 39.26 -27.90 6.17
CA SER A 765 40.21 -28.34 7.21
C SER A 765 41.58 -28.73 6.64
N GLY A 766 41.65 -29.07 5.35
CA GLY A 766 42.91 -29.36 4.63
C GLY A 766 43.68 -28.11 4.19
N ALA A 767 43.06 -26.92 4.22
CA ALA A 767 43.66 -25.66 3.77
C ALA A 767 44.53 -25.01 4.87
N GLN A 768 45.62 -25.66 5.27
CA GLN A 768 46.50 -25.16 6.35
C GLN A 768 47.18 -23.81 6.02
N GLY A 769 47.29 -23.47 4.74
CA GLY A 769 47.87 -22.22 4.24
C GLY A 769 46.88 -21.08 4.02
N LEU A 770 45.65 -21.18 4.52
CA LEU A 770 44.60 -20.18 4.32
C LEU A 770 44.94 -18.86 5.04
N GLN A 771 44.92 -17.76 4.31
CA GLN A 771 45.28 -16.42 4.76
C GLN A 771 44.12 -15.42 4.67
N HIS A 772 43.17 -15.64 3.76
CA HIS A 772 42.05 -14.73 3.52
C HIS A 772 40.74 -15.51 3.52
N VAL A 773 39.78 -15.10 4.36
CA VAL A 773 38.46 -15.71 4.44
C VAL A 773 37.38 -14.64 4.39
N THR A 774 36.40 -14.83 3.51
CA THR A 774 35.19 -14.01 3.41
C THR A 774 33.95 -14.90 3.46
N LEU A 775 33.07 -14.71 4.44
CA LEU A 775 31.83 -15.46 4.61
C LEU A 775 30.66 -14.46 4.70
N LEU A 776 29.84 -14.37 3.66
CA LEU A 776 28.73 -13.41 3.53
C LEU A 776 27.39 -14.13 3.48
N TYR A 777 26.97 -14.72 4.60
CA TYR A 777 25.69 -15.44 4.70
C TYR A 777 25.09 -15.36 6.11
N ARG A 778 23.79 -15.17 6.23
CA ARG A 778 23.19 -14.76 7.50
C ARG A 778 22.92 -15.93 8.46
N SER A 779 23.98 -16.52 9.01
CA SER A 779 23.87 -17.61 10.00
C SER A 779 24.93 -17.52 11.09
N SER A 780 24.52 -17.81 12.33
CA SER A 780 25.40 -17.95 13.48
C SER A 780 26.40 -19.12 13.34
N ASP A 781 26.15 -20.06 12.42
CA ASP A 781 27.01 -21.20 12.19
C ASP A 781 28.35 -20.84 11.53
N GLN A 782 28.52 -19.59 11.05
CA GLN A 782 29.81 -19.09 10.56
C GLN A 782 30.95 -19.28 11.54
N LEU A 783 30.72 -19.13 12.84
CA LEU A 783 31.81 -19.28 13.81
C LEU A 783 32.17 -20.74 14.05
N LYS A 784 31.17 -21.64 14.04
CA LYS A 784 31.41 -23.08 14.05
C LYS A 784 32.15 -23.52 12.78
N ALA A 785 31.94 -22.81 11.69
CA ALA A 785 32.65 -23.03 10.45
C ALA A 785 34.13 -22.64 10.52
N LEU A 786 34.45 -21.59 11.28
CA LEU A 786 35.83 -21.12 11.45
C LEU A 786 36.60 -21.95 12.49
N SER A 787 35.92 -22.57 13.45
CA SER A 787 36.57 -23.39 14.48
C SER A 787 37.26 -24.65 13.93
N VAL A 788 36.98 -25.05 12.69
CA VAL A 788 37.65 -26.18 12.01
C VAL A 788 38.87 -25.73 11.18
N LEU A 789 39.12 -24.42 11.07
CA LEU A 789 40.22 -23.87 10.27
C LEU A 789 41.47 -23.66 11.12
N SER A 790 42.64 -23.77 10.48
CA SER A 790 43.88 -23.25 11.07
C SER A 790 43.89 -21.73 10.95
N LEU A 791 43.55 -21.05 12.04
CA LEU A 791 43.46 -19.59 12.09
C LEU A 791 44.82 -18.89 12.28
N ARG A 792 45.88 -19.66 12.59
CA ARG A 792 47.22 -19.12 12.89
C ARG A 792 47.81 -18.29 11.75
N ASN A 793 47.52 -18.65 10.50
CA ASN A 793 48.05 -17.98 9.31
C ASN A 793 47.09 -16.89 8.76
N MET A 794 45.99 -16.60 9.46
CA MET A 794 44.95 -15.70 8.96
C MET A 794 45.46 -14.26 8.91
N VAL A 795 45.36 -13.63 7.75
CA VAL A 795 45.76 -12.24 7.47
C VAL A 795 44.53 -11.35 7.26
N SER A 796 43.46 -11.87 6.65
CA SER A 796 42.21 -11.13 6.42
C SER A 796 40.99 -11.99 6.72
N LEU A 797 40.07 -11.45 7.50
CA LEU A 797 38.82 -12.11 7.85
C LEU A 797 37.63 -11.17 7.66
N HIS A 798 36.65 -11.60 6.87
CA HIS A 798 35.40 -10.89 6.64
C HIS A 798 34.21 -11.80 6.92
N LEU A 799 33.41 -11.46 7.94
CA LEU A 799 32.22 -12.21 8.34
C LEU A 799 30.97 -11.34 8.23
N CYS A 800 29.86 -11.94 7.80
CA CYS A 800 28.53 -11.34 7.87
C CYS A 800 27.57 -12.35 8.47
N ALA A 801 27.18 -12.24 9.75
CA ALA A 801 26.39 -13.25 10.45
C ALA A 801 25.16 -12.64 11.15
N GLU A 802 24.14 -13.47 11.40
CA GLU A 802 23.04 -13.11 12.30
C GLU A 802 23.38 -13.45 13.76
N TYR A 803 22.98 -12.57 14.69
CA TYR A 803 23.27 -12.66 16.11
C TYR A 803 22.03 -13.06 16.90
N THR A 804 22.13 -14.18 17.63
CA THR A 804 21.07 -14.69 18.52
C THR A 804 21.56 -15.14 19.90
N SER A 805 22.86 -15.27 20.19
CA SER A 805 23.27 -15.91 21.45
C SER A 805 24.65 -15.53 22.00
N GLU A 806 24.82 -15.71 23.31
CA GLU A 806 26.10 -15.64 24.04
C GLU A 806 27.18 -16.52 23.41
N ALA A 807 26.81 -17.68 22.85
CA ALA A 807 27.74 -18.58 22.18
C ALA A 807 28.48 -17.92 21.00
N LEU A 808 27.85 -16.96 20.31
CA LEU A 808 28.50 -16.20 19.24
C LEU A 808 29.63 -15.31 19.78
N ARG A 809 29.43 -14.75 20.99
CA ARG A 809 30.39 -13.86 21.65
C ARG A 809 31.66 -14.61 22.04
N ASP A 810 31.50 -15.79 22.65
CA ASP A 810 32.63 -16.63 23.05
C ASP A 810 33.33 -17.24 21.84
N GLY A 811 32.57 -17.60 20.80
CA GLY A 811 33.13 -18.04 19.53
C GLY A 811 33.96 -16.96 18.83
N LEU A 812 33.50 -15.71 18.83
CA LEU A 812 34.26 -14.57 18.27
C LEU A 812 35.55 -14.33 19.06
N GLN A 813 35.51 -14.46 20.38
CA GLN A 813 36.69 -14.31 21.21
C GLN A 813 37.75 -15.36 20.87
N HIS A 814 37.37 -16.63 20.90
CA HIS A 814 38.27 -17.72 20.54
C HIS A 814 38.85 -17.52 19.14
N LEU A 815 38.04 -17.02 18.19
CA LEU A 815 38.49 -16.74 16.85
C LEU A 815 39.56 -15.65 16.80
N VAL A 816 39.35 -14.56 17.55
CA VAL A 816 40.28 -13.44 17.61
C VAL A 816 41.60 -13.88 18.26
N ASP A 817 41.53 -14.65 19.34
CA ASP A 817 42.69 -15.18 20.05
C ASP A 817 43.55 -16.10 19.17
N ALA A 818 42.93 -16.80 18.24
CA ALA A 818 43.61 -17.70 17.33
C ALA A 818 44.25 -16.99 16.11
N CYS A 819 43.89 -15.73 15.83
CA CYS A 819 44.27 -14.97 14.63
C CYS A 819 45.40 -13.95 14.90
N VAL A 820 46.55 -14.38 15.43
CA VAL A 820 47.63 -13.46 15.87
C VAL A 820 48.27 -12.60 14.75
N HIS A 821 48.15 -13.02 13.48
CA HIS A 821 48.70 -12.32 12.31
C HIS A 821 47.66 -11.53 11.51
N LEU A 822 46.47 -11.32 12.09
CA LEU A 822 45.36 -10.67 11.41
C LEU A 822 45.70 -9.20 11.12
N ARG A 823 45.65 -8.82 9.84
CA ARG A 823 45.85 -7.44 9.37
C ARG A 823 44.55 -6.73 9.06
N HIS A 824 43.53 -7.47 8.62
CA HIS A 824 42.23 -6.93 8.26
C HIS A 824 41.10 -7.76 8.90
N LEU A 825 40.22 -7.08 9.65
CA LEU A 825 39.03 -7.68 10.24
C LEU A 825 37.79 -6.89 9.82
N ARG A 826 36.85 -7.53 9.15
CA ARG A 826 35.53 -6.97 8.82
C ARG A 826 34.43 -7.85 9.40
N LEU A 827 33.58 -7.30 10.26
CA LEU A 827 32.47 -8.01 10.89
C LEU A 827 31.16 -7.28 10.60
N ARG A 828 30.17 -7.98 10.05
CA ARG A 828 28.82 -7.46 9.81
C ARG A 828 27.80 -8.32 10.55
N LEU A 829 27.34 -7.88 11.72
CA LEU A 829 26.50 -8.69 12.61
C LEU A 829 25.12 -8.05 12.75
N THR A 830 24.08 -8.73 12.27
CA THR A 830 22.69 -8.26 12.34
C THR A 830 21.93 -9.04 13.42
N PRO A 831 21.09 -8.40 14.27
CA PRO A 831 20.23 -9.15 15.18
C PRO A 831 19.25 -10.02 14.38
N ASN A 832 18.86 -11.16 14.93
CA ASN A 832 17.76 -11.93 14.38
C ASN A 832 16.43 -11.33 14.85
N ASP A 833 15.59 -10.90 13.91
CA ASP A 833 14.32 -10.22 14.19
C ASP A 833 13.33 -11.06 15.02
N ARG A 834 13.55 -12.37 15.15
CA ARG A 834 12.61 -13.31 15.79
C ARG A 834 12.62 -13.32 17.32
N GLU A 835 13.71 -12.95 17.98
CA GLU A 835 13.81 -13.10 19.45
C GLU A 835 13.35 -11.85 20.23
N GLY A 836 12.96 -10.78 19.53
CA GLY A 836 12.52 -9.53 20.16
C GLY A 836 13.67 -8.82 20.88
N PHE A 837 13.70 -7.49 20.81
CA PHE A 837 14.74 -6.67 21.44
C PHE A 837 14.79 -6.77 22.99
N GLY A 838 13.85 -7.47 23.62
CA GLY A 838 13.63 -7.48 25.07
C GLY A 838 14.56 -8.39 25.90
N GLY A 839 15.43 -9.19 25.27
CA GLY A 839 16.29 -10.15 25.98
C GLY A 839 17.71 -9.66 26.31
N LEU A 840 18.18 -8.57 25.68
CA LEU A 840 19.53 -8.03 25.90
C LEU A 840 19.49 -6.98 27.02
N GLY A 841 19.28 -7.42 28.25
CA GLY A 841 19.28 -6.55 29.44
C GLY A 841 20.59 -5.79 29.62
N GLU A 842 20.49 -4.53 30.05
CA GLU A 842 21.55 -3.50 30.08
C GLU A 842 22.69 -3.73 31.09
N GLU A 843 22.70 -4.83 31.85
CA GLU A 843 23.72 -5.09 32.88
C GLU A 843 24.63 -6.27 32.53
N GLU A 844 25.47 -6.12 31.50
CA GLU A 844 26.62 -7.01 31.35
C GLU A 844 27.75 -6.60 32.29
N ALA A 845 28.20 -7.54 33.12
CA ALA A 845 29.38 -7.33 33.95
C ALA A 845 30.61 -6.99 33.07
N PRO A 846 31.44 -6.01 33.46
CA PRO A 846 32.63 -5.64 32.69
C PRO A 846 33.56 -6.83 32.50
N TYR A 847 34.11 -6.99 31.29
CA TYR A 847 35.06 -8.04 30.97
C TYR A 847 36.28 -7.95 31.90
N ARG A 848 36.58 -9.04 32.61
CA ARG A 848 37.67 -9.10 33.60
C ARG A 848 38.99 -9.68 33.07
N GLY A 849 39.01 -10.14 31.82
CA GLY A 849 40.21 -10.72 31.21
C GLY A 849 41.19 -9.67 30.66
N SER A 850 42.44 -10.07 30.44
CA SER A 850 43.39 -9.24 29.69
C SER A 850 42.97 -9.18 28.21
N PRO A 851 42.98 -8.00 27.57
CA PRO A 851 42.67 -7.88 26.15
C PRO A 851 43.73 -8.58 25.28
N THR A 852 43.28 -9.22 24.21
CA THR A 852 44.12 -9.89 23.21
C THR A 852 44.81 -8.86 22.34
N VAL A 853 46.14 -8.91 22.30
CA VAL A 853 46.94 -8.01 21.46
C VAL A 853 47.04 -8.58 20.05
N LEU A 854 46.52 -7.83 19.08
CA LEU A 854 46.62 -8.09 17.65
C LEU A 854 47.65 -7.12 17.05
N PRO A 855 48.96 -7.45 17.09
CA PRO A 855 50.01 -6.51 16.76
C PRO A 855 50.00 -6.07 15.29
N ASP A 856 49.46 -6.91 14.40
CA ASP A 856 49.46 -6.68 12.95
C ASP A 856 48.14 -6.06 12.44
N LEU A 857 47.12 -5.90 13.29
CA LEU A 857 45.78 -5.45 12.86
C LEU A 857 45.83 -3.99 12.41
N ALA A 858 45.80 -3.79 11.09
CA ALA A 858 45.87 -2.49 10.44
C ALA A 858 44.48 -1.92 10.08
N THR A 859 43.49 -2.78 9.84
CA THR A 859 42.12 -2.37 9.46
C THR A 859 41.07 -3.12 10.26
N LEU A 860 40.16 -2.38 10.88
CA LEU A 860 39.00 -2.90 11.60
C LEU A 860 37.72 -2.27 11.02
N ASP A 861 36.80 -3.07 10.50
CA ASP A 861 35.51 -2.62 9.97
C ASP A 861 34.35 -3.36 10.65
N LEU A 862 33.56 -2.65 11.45
CA LEU A 862 32.50 -3.21 12.28
C LEU A 862 31.15 -2.66 11.85
N ALA A 863 30.28 -3.51 11.32
CA ALA A 863 28.87 -3.21 11.11
C ALA A 863 28.00 -4.09 12.02
N CYS A 864 27.92 -3.77 13.31
CA CYS A 864 27.31 -4.67 14.31
C CYS A 864 26.41 -3.93 15.30
N TYR A 865 25.69 -4.71 16.12
CA TYR A 865 24.91 -4.18 17.24
C TYR A 865 25.86 -3.57 18.29
N PRO A 866 25.48 -2.45 18.92
CA PRO A 866 26.41 -1.71 19.76
C PRO A 866 26.98 -2.48 20.98
N ALA A 867 26.20 -3.39 21.58
CA ALA A 867 26.68 -4.30 22.62
C ALA A 867 27.82 -5.23 22.15
N ILE A 868 27.78 -5.68 20.89
CA ILE A 868 28.80 -6.57 20.33
C ILE A 868 30.08 -5.79 20.05
N SER A 869 29.97 -4.58 19.48
CA SER A 869 31.13 -3.70 19.31
C SER A 869 31.77 -3.39 20.65
N LYS A 870 30.99 -3.11 21.70
CA LYS A 870 31.50 -2.93 23.05
C LYS A 870 32.27 -4.17 23.53
N ALA A 871 31.67 -5.36 23.44
CA ALA A 871 32.32 -6.60 23.86
C ALA A 871 33.63 -6.86 23.10
N LEU A 872 33.67 -6.55 21.80
CA LEU A 872 34.91 -6.65 21.02
C LEU A 872 35.94 -5.62 21.49
N PHE A 873 35.55 -4.34 21.60
CA PHE A 873 36.41 -3.26 22.07
C PHE A 873 36.97 -3.53 23.45
N ASP A 874 36.22 -4.13 24.37
CA ASP A 874 36.74 -4.46 25.70
C ASP A 874 37.82 -5.56 25.66
N ARG A 875 37.81 -6.41 24.61
CA ARG A 875 38.61 -7.64 24.55
C ARG A 875 39.81 -7.59 23.61
N ILE A 876 39.96 -6.58 22.75
CA ILE A 876 41.10 -6.50 21.81
C ILE A 876 42.00 -5.29 22.04
N SER A 877 43.27 -5.36 21.63
CA SER A 877 44.20 -4.23 21.53
C SER A 877 44.93 -4.32 20.19
N ALA A 878 45.00 -3.21 19.44
CA ALA A 878 45.50 -3.21 18.07
C ALA A 878 46.51 -2.07 17.83
N PRO A 879 47.78 -2.24 18.24
CA PRO A 879 48.79 -1.17 18.19
C PRO A 879 49.18 -0.69 16.79
N SER A 880 48.83 -1.44 15.75
CA SER A 880 49.07 -1.07 14.35
C SER A 880 47.82 -0.56 13.62
N LEU A 881 46.70 -0.33 14.33
CA LEU A 881 45.42 0.01 13.71
C LEU A 881 45.45 1.37 13.02
N SER A 882 45.57 1.39 11.70
CA SER A 882 45.59 2.64 10.92
C SER A 882 44.20 3.05 10.42
N THR A 883 43.30 2.09 10.19
CA THR A 883 41.95 2.34 9.66
C THR A 883 40.87 1.70 10.51
N LEU A 884 39.92 2.52 10.97
CA LEU A 884 38.74 2.08 11.71
C LEU A 884 37.48 2.47 10.95
N SER A 885 36.60 1.51 10.68
CA SER A 885 35.29 1.72 10.06
C SER A 885 34.20 1.20 10.99
N LEU A 886 33.19 2.04 11.29
CA LEU A 886 32.11 1.74 12.20
C LEU A 886 30.77 1.97 11.49
N SER A 887 29.93 0.96 11.40
CA SER A 887 28.57 1.02 10.84
C SER A 887 27.56 0.47 11.84
N MET A 888 27.15 1.30 12.81
CA MET A 888 26.25 0.87 13.88
C MET A 888 24.80 0.85 13.40
N ILE A 889 24.09 -0.26 13.62
CA ILE A 889 22.78 -0.55 13.00
C ILE A 889 21.57 -0.09 13.87
N CYS A 890 21.75 0.72 14.93
CA CYS A 890 20.72 0.87 15.98
C CYS A 890 20.24 2.31 16.26
N TYR A 891 19.03 2.38 16.84
CA TYR A 891 18.20 3.57 17.04
C TYR A 891 17.99 3.98 18.52
N ILE A 892 18.67 3.36 19.49
CA ILE A 892 18.25 3.41 20.90
C ILE A 892 19.42 3.53 21.89
N LEU A 893 20.43 4.37 21.67
CA LEU A 893 21.47 4.54 22.71
C LEU A 893 21.87 5.99 22.89
N ARG A 894 21.07 6.70 23.69
CA ARG A 894 21.43 8.03 24.19
C ARG A 894 22.42 8.01 25.36
N ASP A 895 22.67 6.86 25.98
CA ASP A 895 23.50 6.79 27.19
C ASP A 895 24.72 5.88 26.96
N GLY A 896 25.95 6.45 26.95
CA GLY A 896 27.11 6.08 27.80
C GLY A 896 28.14 4.98 27.41
N PRO A 897 27.82 3.68 27.46
CA PRO A 897 28.84 2.64 27.63
C PRO A 897 29.77 2.39 26.44
N GLN A 898 29.36 2.73 25.23
CA GLN A 898 30.11 2.36 24.01
C GLN A 898 31.15 3.39 23.62
N SER A 899 30.87 4.69 23.75
CA SER A 899 31.89 5.72 23.56
C SER A 899 33.03 5.49 24.55
N THR A 900 32.69 5.14 25.79
CA THR A 900 33.65 4.74 26.82
C THR A 900 34.48 3.51 26.39
N ALA A 901 33.84 2.44 25.92
CA ALA A 901 34.55 1.23 25.49
C ALA A 901 35.45 1.48 24.26
N LEU A 902 34.96 2.23 23.27
CA LEU A 902 35.73 2.64 22.10
C LEU A 902 36.93 3.52 22.50
N ALA A 903 36.73 4.51 23.36
CA ALA A 903 37.81 5.35 23.87
C ALA A 903 38.87 4.53 24.63
N LEU A 904 38.45 3.59 25.49
CA LEU A 904 39.35 2.68 26.18
C LEU A 904 40.11 1.77 25.22
N PHE A 905 39.45 1.25 24.19
CA PHE A 905 40.09 0.48 23.12
C PHE A 905 41.15 1.28 22.37
N LEU A 906 40.82 2.51 21.95
CA LEU A 906 41.73 3.40 21.24
C LEU A 906 42.95 3.74 22.10
N ARG A 907 42.72 4.09 23.37
CA ARG A 907 43.80 4.38 24.34
C ARG A 907 44.70 3.16 24.56
N ARG A 908 44.13 1.99 24.77
CA ARG A 908 44.88 0.74 24.96
C ARG A 908 45.66 0.34 23.71
N SER A 909 45.14 0.66 22.54
CA SER A 909 45.80 0.42 21.25
C SER A 909 46.88 1.46 20.93
N GLY A 910 47.12 2.47 21.78
CA GLY A 910 48.11 3.52 21.51
C GLY A 910 47.67 4.56 20.47
N MET A 911 46.38 4.65 20.17
CA MET A 911 45.76 5.63 19.28
C MET A 911 46.35 5.76 17.84
N PRO A 912 46.69 4.67 17.13
CA PRO A 912 47.39 4.72 15.83
C PRO A 912 46.51 5.09 14.62
N VAL A 913 45.22 5.34 14.84
CA VAL A 913 44.22 5.45 13.77
C VAL A 913 44.44 6.73 12.96
N ARG A 914 44.68 6.55 11.66
CA ARG A 914 44.83 7.63 10.66
C ARG A 914 43.57 7.85 9.83
N LYS A 915 42.71 6.84 9.68
CA LYS A 915 41.46 6.93 8.95
C LYS A 915 40.29 6.41 9.78
N LEU A 916 39.26 7.23 9.92
CA LEU A 916 38.01 6.88 10.60
C LEU A 916 36.83 7.01 9.64
N CYS A 917 36.15 5.90 9.39
CA CYS A 917 34.92 5.85 8.60
C CYS A 917 33.73 5.54 9.51
N ILE A 918 32.64 6.29 9.39
CA ILE A 918 31.47 6.17 10.26
C ILE A 918 30.23 6.12 9.37
N THR A 919 29.42 5.09 9.55
CA THR A 919 28.13 4.89 8.88
C THR A 919 27.08 4.63 9.97
N ALA A 920 26.78 5.64 10.79
CA ALA A 920 25.94 5.50 11.98
C ALA A 920 24.89 6.62 12.08
N TYR A 921 23.74 6.30 12.69
CA TYR A 921 22.64 7.23 12.96
C TYR A 921 22.94 8.18 14.14
N GLU A 922 23.86 7.81 15.03
CA GLU A 922 24.26 8.55 16.23
C GLU A 922 25.78 8.85 16.17
N ALA A 923 26.15 9.86 15.37
CA ALA A 923 27.56 10.28 15.26
C ALA A 923 28.13 10.85 16.60
N GLU A 924 27.28 11.14 17.60
CA GLU A 924 27.66 11.67 18.92
C GLU A 924 28.69 10.77 19.62
N ILE A 925 28.46 9.44 19.63
CA ILE A 925 29.35 8.44 20.24
C ILE A 925 30.78 8.55 19.71
N VAL A 926 30.92 8.84 18.41
CA VAL A 926 32.23 8.87 17.76
C VAL A 926 32.94 10.21 17.97
N LEU A 927 32.18 11.28 18.15
CA LEU A 927 32.73 12.61 18.40
C LEU A 927 33.34 12.73 19.80
N GLU A 928 32.76 12.04 20.78
CA GLU A 928 33.37 11.86 22.11
C GLU A 928 34.73 11.13 22.05
N CYS A 929 34.97 10.35 21.00
CA CYS A 929 36.21 9.60 20.83
C CYS A 929 37.32 10.38 20.08
N LEU A 930 37.01 11.51 19.45
CA LEU A 930 38.00 12.30 18.70
C LEU A 930 39.22 12.77 19.53
N PRO A 931 39.08 13.16 20.83
CA PRO A 931 40.23 13.47 21.67
C PRO A 931 41.24 12.32 21.83
N TYR A 932 40.84 11.09 21.55
CA TYR A 932 41.69 9.91 21.59
C TYR A 932 42.23 9.52 20.20
N LEU A 933 42.16 10.43 19.22
CA LEU A 933 42.59 10.21 17.84
C LEU A 933 43.53 11.35 17.36
N PRO A 934 44.67 11.59 18.05
CA PRO A 934 45.58 12.68 17.69
C PRO A 934 46.25 12.48 16.32
N HIS A 935 46.27 11.24 15.81
CA HIS A 935 46.89 10.89 14.53
C HIS A 935 45.90 10.81 13.36
N LEU A 936 44.64 11.21 13.55
CA LEU A 936 43.62 11.15 12.52
C LEU A 936 43.96 12.08 11.35
N GLU A 937 44.12 11.51 10.15
CA GLU A 937 44.39 12.22 8.90
C GLU A 937 43.15 12.29 7.99
N GLU A 938 42.25 11.30 8.05
CA GLU A 938 41.05 11.21 7.22
C GLU A 938 39.81 10.85 8.03
N LEU A 939 38.75 11.66 7.91
CA LEU A 939 37.46 11.46 8.58
C LEU A 939 36.35 11.33 7.53
N VAL A 940 35.63 10.21 7.52
CA VAL A 940 34.56 9.95 6.56
C VAL A 940 33.28 9.61 7.31
N PHE A 941 32.26 10.42 7.13
CA PHE A 941 30.89 10.08 7.49
C PHE A 941 30.14 9.67 6.23
N ASN A 942 29.68 8.42 6.19
CA ASN A 942 28.97 7.84 5.07
C ASN A 942 27.50 7.64 5.40
N ARG A 943 26.64 7.85 4.40
CA ARG A 943 25.25 7.41 4.44
C ARG A 943 25.17 5.94 4.06
N ARG A 944 24.34 5.16 4.75
CA ARG A 944 24.02 3.79 4.33
C ARG A 944 23.19 3.85 3.03
N ARG A 945 23.77 3.42 1.90
CA ARG A 945 23.15 3.47 0.56
C ARG A 945 21.83 2.68 0.42
N THR A 946 21.60 1.67 1.25
CA THR A 946 20.44 0.77 1.13
C THR A 946 19.16 1.30 1.76
N ASP A 947 19.24 2.34 2.61
CA ASP A 947 18.09 2.82 3.35
C ASP A 947 17.58 4.14 2.73
N ALA A 948 16.96 4.03 1.55
CA ALA A 948 16.24 5.15 0.93
C ALA A 948 15.06 5.63 1.80
N GLU A 949 14.57 4.77 2.70
CA GLU A 949 13.38 4.99 3.53
C GLU A 949 13.67 5.54 4.93
N CYS A 950 14.93 5.50 5.40
CA CYS A 950 15.23 5.91 6.76
C CYS A 950 15.38 7.43 6.87
N ARG A 951 14.33 8.09 7.39
CA ARG A 951 14.21 9.56 7.53
C ARG A 951 14.93 10.14 8.77
N TRP A 952 15.69 9.35 9.51
CA TRP A 952 16.50 9.81 10.64
C TRP A 952 17.79 10.46 10.14
N THR A 953 17.69 11.72 9.77
CA THR A 953 18.87 12.57 9.57
C THR A 953 19.42 13.00 10.94
N PRO A 954 20.71 12.82 11.23
CA PRO A 954 21.33 13.29 12.47
C PRO A 954 21.03 14.78 12.70
N ARG A 955 20.81 15.18 13.96
CA ARG A 955 20.60 16.59 14.32
C ARG A 955 21.87 17.39 13.97
N PRO A 956 21.77 18.65 13.50
CA PRO A 956 22.94 19.50 13.28
C PRO A 956 23.86 19.59 14.51
N SER A 957 23.27 19.51 15.72
CA SER A 957 23.98 19.50 17.01
C SER A 957 25.02 18.39 17.13
N VAL A 958 24.87 17.29 16.40
CA VAL A 958 25.82 16.19 16.47
C VAL A 958 27.18 16.68 16.02
N LEU A 959 27.30 17.46 14.95
CA LEU A 959 28.59 17.89 14.42
C LEU A 959 29.15 19.14 15.11
N GLU A 960 28.40 19.79 15.99
CA GLU A 960 28.80 21.01 16.68
C GLU A 960 30.12 20.88 17.46
N PRO A 961 30.44 19.73 18.11
CA PRO A 961 31.73 19.55 18.74
C PRO A 961 32.89 19.76 17.76
N LEU A 962 32.80 19.36 16.48
CA LEU A 962 33.87 19.58 15.49
C LEU A 962 34.17 21.06 15.23
N LEU A 963 33.23 21.95 15.55
CA LEU A 963 33.37 23.40 15.41
C LEU A 963 33.96 24.07 16.66
N GLN A 964 33.88 23.43 17.82
CA GLN A 964 34.42 23.98 19.06
C GLN A 964 35.95 23.97 19.03
N GLU A 965 36.58 25.08 19.43
CA GLU A 965 38.04 25.26 19.38
C GLU A 965 38.81 24.10 20.06
N GLY A 966 38.29 23.55 21.16
CA GLY A 966 38.91 22.42 21.86
C GLY A 966 38.94 21.10 21.06
N HIS A 967 37.91 20.84 20.25
CA HIS A 967 37.80 19.65 19.41
C HIS A 967 38.41 19.86 18.02
N ALA A 968 38.45 21.11 17.53
CA ALA A 968 39.28 21.48 16.39
C ALA A 968 40.76 21.12 16.66
N MET A 969 41.21 21.19 17.91
CA MET A 969 42.55 20.78 18.33
C MET A 969 42.70 19.27 18.60
N ALA A 970 41.62 18.51 18.75
CA ALA A 970 41.66 17.08 19.10
C ALA A 970 42.26 16.18 18.00
N CYS A 971 42.11 16.59 16.74
CA CYS A 971 42.67 15.90 15.57
C CYS A 971 43.57 16.87 14.78
N PRO A 972 44.78 17.16 15.26
CA PRO A 972 45.66 18.17 14.68
C PRO A 972 46.23 17.75 13.32
N LEU A 973 46.16 16.47 12.96
CA LEU A 973 46.68 15.94 11.70
C LEU A 973 45.61 15.77 10.61
N LEU A 974 44.37 16.24 10.83
CA LEU A 974 43.25 16.02 9.91
C LEU A 974 43.47 16.75 8.57
N ARG A 975 43.64 15.97 7.49
CA ARG A 975 43.90 16.46 6.13
C ARG A 975 42.70 16.35 5.20
N SER A 976 41.82 15.37 5.43
CA SER A 976 40.64 15.18 4.59
C SER A 976 39.40 14.87 5.43
N ALA A 977 38.26 15.44 5.03
CA ALA A 977 36.96 15.15 5.62
C ALA A 977 35.88 14.93 4.56
N GLU A 978 35.09 13.87 4.69
CA GLU A 978 33.91 13.61 3.87
C GLU A 978 32.66 13.52 4.75
N PHE A 979 31.61 14.25 4.38
CA PHE A 979 30.33 14.31 5.10
C PHE A 979 29.18 13.94 4.16
N ASP A 980 28.88 12.64 4.04
CA ASP A 980 27.73 12.09 3.34
C ASP A 980 26.66 11.60 4.34
N GLY A 981 25.44 12.13 4.22
CA GLY A 981 24.28 11.69 5.02
C GLY A 981 23.99 12.49 6.29
N LEU A 982 24.80 13.48 6.62
CA LEU A 982 24.60 14.40 7.74
C LEU A 982 23.83 15.66 7.29
N ARG A 983 23.13 16.36 8.19
CA ARG A 983 22.52 17.67 7.90
C ARG A 983 23.58 18.77 7.86
N VAL A 984 24.55 18.64 6.97
CA VAL A 984 25.50 19.72 6.69
C VAL A 984 24.75 20.78 5.89
N ASP A 985 24.57 21.94 6.49
CA ASP A 985 24.18 23.14 5.76
C ASP A 985 25.42 23.98 5.42
N MET A 986 25.20 25.02 4.62
CA MET A 986 26.28 25.89 4.17
C MET A 986 26.95 26.62 5.34
N GLN A 987 26.19 27.03 6.35
CA GLN A 987 26.73 27.78 7.49
C GLN A 987 27.68 26.91 8.31
N TRP A 988 27.27 25.68 8.60
CA TRP A 988 28.11 24.71 9.31
C TRP A 988 29.39 24.39 8.53
N LEU A 989 29.29 24.15 7.21
CA LEU A 989 30.45 23.84 6.37
C LEU A 989 31.47 24.99 6.40
N LEU A 990 31.00 26.24 6.29
CA LEU A 990 31.87 27.41 6.36
C LEU A 990 32.51 27.57 7.74
N GLN A 991 31.78 27.30 8.83
CA GLN A 991 32.35 27.31 10.18
C GLN A 991 33.44 26.24 10.32
N PHE A 992 33.21 25.03 9.81
CA PHE A 992 34.19 23.94 9.82
C PHE A 992 35.45 24.33 9.03
N LEU A 993 35.28 24.87 7.82
CA LEU A 993 36.39 25.35 6.99
C LEU A 993 37.17 26.47 7.68
N ARG A 994 36.52 27.44 8.32
CA ARG A 994 37.22 28.50 9.09
C ARG A 994 38.03 27.91 10.25
N ALA A 995 37.41 27.04 11.04
CA ALA A 995 38.05 26.43 12.20
C ALA A 995 39.27 25.56 11.82
N ARG A 996 39.29 24.97 10.62
CA ARG A 996 40.31 23.99 10.21
C ARG A 996 41.29 24.46 9.14
N ALA A 997 40.91 25.39 8.28
CA ALA A 997 41.77 25.88 7.20
C ALA A 997 42.46 27.21 7.53
N LEU A 998 41.85 28.05 8.39
CA LEU A 998 42.38 29.39 8.71
C LEU A 998 43.09 29.48 10.07
N ASN A 999 43.19 28.37 10.80
CA ASN A 999 43.94 28.32 12.05
C ASN A 999 45.46 28.34 11.75
N LEU A 1000 45.97 29.53 11.44
CA LEU A 1000 47.36 29.85 11.05
C LEU A 1000 48.36 29.75 12.21
N HIS A 1001 47.94 29.34 13.40
CA HIS A 1001 48.70 29.61 14.62
C HIS A 1001 49.81 28.62 14.98
N ASN A 1002 50.00 27.51 14.28
CA ASN A 1002 51.11 26.59 14.50
C ASN A 1002 51.34 25.72 13.26
N ASP A 1003 52.51 25.08 13.13
CA ASP A 1003 52.95 24.14 12.07
C ASP A 1003 52.05 22.89 11.85
N GLN A 1004 50.75 22.99 12.09
CA GLN A 1004 49.79 21.91 11.86
C GLN A 1004 49.56 21.74 10.34
N PRO A 1005 49.41 20.48 9.87
CA PRO A 1005 49.07 20.23 8.48
C PRO A 1005 47.71 20.84 8.15
N ALA A 1006 47.69 21.76 7.18
CA ALA A 1006 46.45 22.35 6.69
C ALA A 1006 45.52 21.27 6.12
N LEU A 1007 44.23 21.42 6.39
CA LEU A 1007 43.15 20.68 5.74
C LEU A 1007 43.33 20.79 4.21
N ARG A 1008 43.38 19.66 3.50
CA ARG A 1008 43.63 19.60 2.06
C ARG A 1008 42.37 19.38 1.25
N SER A 1009 41.41 18.63 1.77
CA SER A 1009 40.17 18.34 1.05
C SER A 1009 38.97 18.22 1.98
N VAL A 1010 37.83 18.73 1.52
CA VAL A 1010 36.53 18.55 2.17
C VAL A 1010 35.50 18.22 1.11
N LYS A 1011 34.81 17.10 1.31
CA LYS A 1011 33.67 16.71 0.49
C LYS A 1011 32.40 16.72 1.33
N ALA A 1012 31.41 17.53 0.96
CA ALA A 1012 30.19 17.68 1.74
C ALA A 1012 28.95 17.48 0.89
N TYR A 1013 28.02 16.67 1.40
CA TYR A 1013 26.69 16.50 0.82
C TYR A 1013 25.70 17.42 1.53
N LEU A 1014 25.29 18.49 0.85
CA LEU A 1014 24.49 19.55 1.47
C LEU A 1014 23.03 19.12 1.65
N SER A 1015 22.48 19.44 2.82
CA SER A 1015 21.09 19.16 3.18
C SER A 1015 20.08 20.15 2.58
N THR A 1016 20.54 21.35 2.24
CA THR A 1016 19.79 22.38 1.52
C THR A 1016 20.48 22.68 0.19
N PRO A 1017 19.74 23.18 -0.82
CA PRO A 1017 20.35 23.68 -2.04
C PRO A 1017 21.40 24.75 -1.67
N PRO A 1018 22.61 24.71 -2.24
CA PRO A 1018 23.57 25.78 -2.05
C PRO A 1018 22.97 27.09 -2.55
N SER A 1019 23.22 28.20 -1.84
CA SER A 1019 22.83 29.54 -2.30
C SER A 1019 23.61 29.94 -3.55
N ASP A 1020 23.07 30.87 -4.34
CA ASP A 1020 23.70 31.35 -5.58
C ASP A 1020 25.12 31.91 -5.38
N ASN A 1021 25.45 32.34 -4.16
CA ASN A 1021 26.77 32.84 -3.78
C ASN A 1021 27.71 31.77 -3.18
N VAL A 1022 27.39 30.48 -3.27
CA VAL A 1022 28.19 29.40 -2.66
C VAL A 1022 29.66 29.43 -3.11
N GLU A 1023 29.90 29.67 -4.40
CA GLU A 1023 31.23 29.70 -4.98
C GLU A 1023 32.06 30.86 -4.42
N GLU A 1024 31.45 32.03 -4.21
CA GLU A 1024 32.09 33.17 -3.56
C GLU A 1024 32.44 32.87 -2.10
N LEU A 1025 31.56 32.18 -1.38
CA LEU A 1025 31.75 31.83 0.03
C LEU A 1025 32.87 30.81 0.25
N VAL A 1026 33.09 29.86 -0.68
CA VAL A 1026 34.15 28.84 -0.56
C VAL A 1026 35.46 29.22 -1.25
N ALA A 1027 35.45 30.20 -2.16
CA ALA A 1027 36.64 30.64 -2.91
C ALA A 1027 37.86 30.96 -2.05
N PRO A 1028 37.76 31.64 -0.88
CA PRO A 1028 38.91 31.91 -0.03
C PRO A 1028 39.64 30.65 0.44
N PHE A 1029 38.92 29.55 0.70
CA PHE A 1029 39.51 28.28 1.14
C PHE A 1029 40.19 27.54 -0.02
N ARG A 1030 39.59 27.58 -1.23
CA ARG A 1030 40.23 27.02 -2.42
C ARG A 1030 41.51 27.76 -2.79
N LEU A 1031 41.51 29.09 -2.67
CA LEU A 1031 42.73 29.91 -2.83
C LEU A 1031 43.79 29.60 -1.78
N ALA A 1032 43.39 29.20 -0.57
CA ALA A 1032 44.28 28.70 0.47
C ALA A 1032 44.74 27.24 0.24
N GLY A 1033 44.34 26.59 -0.86
CA GLY A 1033 44.76 25.25 -1.25
C GLY A 1033 43.87 24.11 -0.74
N VAL A 1034 42.68 24.40 -0.21
CA VAL A 1034 41.70 23.38 0.21
C VAL A 1034 40.80 22.99 -0.96
N ASP A 1035 40.80 21.72 -1.35
CA ASP A 1035 39.87 21.17 -2.33
C ASP A 1035 38.48 20.98 -1.70
N VAL A 1036 37.54 21.87 -2.04
CA VAL A 1036 36.17 21.84 -1.49
C VAL A 1036 35.21 21.34 -2.56
N GLU A 1037 34.77 20.09 -2.41
CA GLU A 1037 33.75 19.45 -3.23
C GLU A 1037 32.40 19.49 -2.50
N MET A 1038 31.38 20.06 -3.14
CA MET A 1038 30.02 20.10 -2.62
C MET A 1038 29.11 19.36 -3.58
N GLN A 1039 28.34 18.41 -3.06
CA GLN A 1039 27.32 17.72 -3.83
C GLN A 1039 25.95 18.01 -3.22
N TRP A 1040 25.03 18.50 -4.03
CA TRP A 1040 23.62 18.61 -3.65
C TRP A 1040 22.85 17.47 -4.31
N ASN A 1041 22.10 16.70 -3.51
CA ASN A 1041 21.40 15.53 -4.00
C ASN A 1041 19.99 15.92 -4.51
N GLU A 1042 19.91 16.36 -5.77
CA GLU A 1042 18.66 16.68 -6.47
C GLU A 1042 17.63 15.53 -6.41
N ARG A 1043 18.09 14.28 -6.55
CA ARG A 1043 17.24 13.06 -6.51
C ARG A 1043 16.46 12.91 -5.20
N LYS A 1044 16.87 13.59 -4.13
CA LYS A 1044 16.12 13.58 -2.87
C LYS A 1044 14.83 14.38 -2.97
N GLN A 1045 14.70 15.44 -3.79
CA GLN A 1045 13.40 16.09 -3.98
C GLN A 1045 12.48 15.35 -4.95
N GLU A 1046 13.01 14.52 -5.84
CA GLU A 1046 12.19 13.62 -6.67
C GLU A 1046 11.61 12.46 -5.86
N ARG A 1047 12.32 11.97 -4.82
CA ARG A 1047 11.85 10.86 -3.96
C ARG A 1047 11.26 11.27 -2.62
N THR A 1048 11.59 12.46 -2.09
CA THR A 1048 10.85 13.06 -0.98
C THR A 1048 9.71 13.83 -1.63
N TYR A 1049 8.56 13.17 -1.78
CA TYR A 1049 7.31 13.71 -2.30
C TYR A 1049 7.22 15.24 -2.15
N ARG A 1050 7.45 15.97 -3.24
CA ARG A 1050 7.05 17.37 -3.36
C ARG A 1050 5.54 17.35 -3.61
N PRO A 1051 4.69 17.84 -2.70
CA PRO A 1051 3.29 18.04 -3.03
C PRO A 1051 3.22 18.98 -4.23
N GLY A 1052 2.76 18.48 -5.38
CA GLY A 1052 2.57 19.28 -6.60
C GLY A 1052 3.45 18.95 -7.81
N ILE A 1053 4.41 18.01 -7.72
CA ILE A 1053 5.08 17.45 -8.91
C ILE A 1053 4.89 15.93 -8.85
N GLY A 1054 4.01 15.42 -9.71
CA GLY A 1054 3.70 13.99 -9.79
C GLY A 1054 4.96 13.14 -9.97
N VAL A 1055 4.91 11.90 -9.47
CA VAL A 1055 5.87 10.87 -9.87
C VAL A 1055 5.90 10.85 -11.39
N ASN A 1056 7.08 10.92 -12.01
CA ASN A 1056 7.19 10.74 -13.45
C ASN A 1056 6.80 9.30 -13.79
N TRP A 1057 5.51 9.12 -14.06
CA TRP A 1057 4.89 7.82 -14.30
C TRP A 1057 5.35 7.23 -15.63
N GLU A 1058 5.82 8.06 -16.57
CA GLU A 1058 6.45 7.58 -17.81
C GLU A 1058 7.70 6.75 -17.51
N ALA A 1059 8.50 7.10 -16.50
CA ALA A 1059 9.67 6.28 -16.13
C ALA A 1059 9.27 4.94 -15.49
N VAL A 1060 8.18 4.91 -14.73
CA VAL A 1060 7.64 3.67 -14.13
C VAL A 1060 6.99 2.79 -15.20
N VAL A 1061 6.24 3.39 -16.12
CA VAL A 1061 5.62 2.71 -17.27
C VAL A 1061 6.68 2.24 -18.26
N GLU A 1062 7.74 3.01 -18.51
CA GLU A 1062 8.86 2.60 -19.37
C GLU A 1062 9.65 1.44 -18.76
N GLU A 1063 9.80 1.40 -17.43
CA GLU A 1063 10.41 0.26 -16.72
C GLU A 1063 9.48 -0.97 -16.72
N MET A 1064 8.16 -0.79 -16.53
CA MET A 1064 7.17 -1.85 -16.69
C MET A 1064 7.03 -2.35 -18.13
N SER A 1065 7.19 -1.48 -19.12
CA SER A 1065 7.09 -1.83 -20.55
C SER A 1065 8.35 -2.53 -21.05
N ARG A 1066 9.54 -2.18 -20.51
CA ARG A 1066 10.79 -2.88 -20.81
C ARG A 1066 10.77 -4.34 -20.32
N ASP A 1067 10.14 -4.62 -19.18
CA ASP A 1067 9.95 -6.00 -18.70
C ASP A 1067 8.96 -6.82 -19.56
N VAL A 1068 8.02 -6.15 -20.25
CA VAL A 1068 7.06 -6.80 -21.15
C VAL A 1068 7.66 -7.07 -22.53
N ASP A 1069 8.49 -6.17 -23.06
CA ASP A 1069 9.09 -6.33 -24.39
C ASP A 1069 10.28 -7.30 -24.42
N ASP A 1070 11.03 -7.49 -23.31
CA ASP A 1070 12.18 -8.41 -23.25
C ASP A 1070 11.80 -9.89 -23.08
N THR A 1071 10.51 -10.22 -22.88
CA THR A 1071 10.05 -11.62 -22.73
C THR A 1071 9.52 -12.27 -24.02
N GLY A 1072 9.48 -11.55 -25.15
CA GLY A 1072 9.28 -11.99 -26.54
C GLY A 1072 8.80 -13.43 -26.83
N GLY A 1073 7.76 -13.88 -26.15
CA GLY A 1073 7.24 -15.24 -26.23
C GLY A 1073 5.72 -15.17 -26.23
N SER A 1074 5.13 -15.57 -27.35
CA SER A 1074 3.68 -15.65 -27.51
C SER A 1074 3.08 -16.58 -26.46
N TRP A 1075 2.42 -16.02 -25.46
CA TRP A 1075 1.53 -16.77 -24.59
C TRP A 1075 0.20 -16.98 -25.33
N GLY A 1076 0.04 -18.17 -25.92
CA GLY A 1076 -1.26 -18.66 -26.36
C GLY A 1076 -2.00 -19.26 -25.16
N TYR A 1077 -3.17 -18.72 -24.83
CA TYR A 1077 -4.07 -19.20 -23.78
C TYR A 1077 -4.99 -20.35 -24.22
#